data_AF-A0A2E6Z7C1-F1
#
_entry.id   AF-A0A2E6Z7C1-F1
#
_cell.length_a   1.000
_cell.length_b   1.000
_cell.length_c   1.000
_cell.angle_alpha   90.00
_cell.angle_beta   90.00
_cell.angle_gamma   90.00
#
_symmetry.space_group_name_H-M   'P 1'
#
loop_
_entity.id
_entity.type
_entity.pdbx_description
1 polymer ?
#
loop_
_entity_poly.entity_id
_entity_poly.type
_entity_poly.pdbx_seq_one_letter_code
_entity_poly.pdbx_strand_id
1 'polypeptide(L)'
;MIKHTFLLLACLSCLVGCNADISVQDEPNDPVAQEYPLAFVARPLLDQQGEPYQPDLVAPEAFNPGAQLFIKQNAFAQSAERELLADLFADAPYDVKDLALSPDGDTVLFALRPPELEDVAEELQPSWSLWRYTRSTNTVAPVIADPLLAEQGHDISPGFLADGRIVFSSTRQQKARQILLDEFKPQYSGLHEDLQGPAFNLHVMNADGSDIEQISFNLSHDLYPVVLADGHILYSRWDNQSDRNMFNWYQMRPDGSANQLVYGWHSHQTGPGNSQVDFAKPRVLANGEVAALLRNRGQERLNTMPVQIALALASDNEQPLYQEVLNLPAQTPLLPWNFDNSSRPEAAGLVQDVFALRDGSERFLVSWSPCRVVVDEAITSCNQLDDPAAYPAASPLFGLWLFDLVKQTQVPVKLGTEQQLLTEAVVLQQYTRPVFLPANPDADAQLAANGEAILDIRSVYDIGGEATLPVAQLADPMQTNAAQRPVRYLSLVRGVPIPPEDVREVPNFAFGVNRRQLMRELVGITPVQPDGSVRVKVPANVPLALSLLNSEGQAVSPQHQQWITLAAGETLSCNGCHAANNTRPHGRQSGEWPSINPGPASATGSFPNANPLLPPNPGETMAQTMARLLGEPTLSAGLIFEDIWTDPALRQPDPAELNQFTDLETNAPIGLDCFDSWQAACRLRIDYPSHIQPLWQRDRRQFDPVTNELVRDNTCVSCHSRTDAAGNATVPAVQLELTDQASDIQAEQFASYRELLSNDNEQELIGGVLVDRLVQAVDANGNPVFLRDADGELILDENGDPIPVMVTVNVPASMRAGGARASQRFFQQFSQDGSHLGYLSAAELRLLSHWLDMGAQYYNSPFAVEPD
;
A
#
# COMPACT_ATOMS: atom_id res chain seq x y z
N MET A 1 -23.76 -78.21 -3.32
CA MET A 1 -24.52 -77.01 -3.76
C MET A 1 -24.92 -76.28 -2.50
N ILE A 2 -24.79 -74.94 -2.43
CA ILE A 2 -24.71 -74.09 -1.21
C ILE A 2 -23.26 -73.94 -0.74
N LYS A 3 -22.56 -72.89 -1.21
CA LYS A 3 -21.42 -72.22 -0.52
C LYS A 3 -20.84 -70.98 -1.23
N HIS A 4 -21.46 -70.39 -2.26
CA HIS A 4 -20.86 -69.26 -3.01
C HIS A 4 -21.71 -67.99 -3.07
N THR A 5 -22.76 -67.85 -2.25
CA THR A 5 -23.67 -66.69 -2.31
C THR A 5 -23.54 -65.73 -1.12
N PHE A 6 -22.64 -66.00 -0.15
CA PHE A 6 -22.49 -65.16 1.05
C PHE A 6 -21.25 -64.25 1.06
N LEU A 7 -20.36 -64.36 0.06
CA LEU A 7 -19.15 -63.54 0.01
C LEU A 7 -19.28 -62.28 -0.86
N LEU A 8 -20.31 -62.17 -1.70
CA LEU A 8 -20.53 -61.00 -2.55
C LEU A 8 -21.40 -59.89 -1.92
N LEU A 9 -22.02 -60.15 -0.77
CA LEU A 9 -22.83 -59.15 -0.04
C LEU A 9 -22.07 -58.46 1.11
N ALA A 10 -20.81 -58.87 1.39
CA ALA A 10 -20.00 -58.29 2.46
C ALA A 10 -18.95 -57.27 1.98
N CYS A 11 -18.61 -57.26 0.68
CA CYS A 11 -17.69 -56.27 0.09
C CYS A 11 -18.37 -55.03 -0.48
N LEU A 12 -19.71 -54.97 -0.52
CA LEU A 12 -20.45 -53.81 -1.01
C LEU A 12 -20.90 -52.84 0.11
N SER A 13 -20.54 -53.15 1.36
CA SER A 13 -21.02 -52.44 2.56
C SER A 13 -19.95 -51.57 3.24
N CYS A 14 -18.73 -51.50 2.71
CA CYS A 14 -17.61 -50.73 3.31
C CYS A 14 -17.28 -49.42 2.57
N LEU A 15 -18.17 -48.93 1.69
CA LEU A 15 -17.95 -47.68 0.93
C LEU A 15 -18.96 -46.56 1.24
N VAL A 16 -19.76 -46.71 2.30
CA VAL A 16 -20.69 -45.66 2.76
C VAL A 16 -20.53 -45.53 4.26
N GLY A 17 -19.72 -44.57 4.70
CA GLY A 17 -19.41 -44.41 6.13
C GLY A 17 -18.46 -43.26 6.43
N CYS A 18 -18.61 -42.12 5.75
CA CYS A 18 -18.13 -40.83 6.25
C CYS A 18 -19.37 -39.98 6.52
N ASN A 19 -20.06 -40.25 7.63
CA ASN A 19 -20.97 -39.26 8.20
C ASN A 19 -20.08 -38.17 8.80
N ALA A 20 -19.87 -37.11 8.02
CA ALA A 20 -19.40 -35.85 8.58
C ALA A 20 -20.53 -35.28 9.44
N ASP A 21 -20.26 -34.91 10.69
CA ASP A 21 -21.26 -34.50 11.68
C ASP A 21 -21.70 -33.04 11.48
N ILE A 22 -21.90 -32.67 10.22
CA ILE A 22 -22.80 -31.60 9.83
C ILE A 22 -24.14 -32.32 9.63
N SER A 23 -24.99 -32.36 10.66
CA SER A 23 -26.26 -33.08 10.59
C SER A 23 -27.12 -32.58 9.42
N VAL A 24 -27.22 -33.35 8.33
CA VAL A 24 -28.10 -33.03 7.20
C VAL A 24 -28.86 -34.27 6.77
N GLN A 25 -30.18 -34.11 6.68
CA GLN A 25 -31.11 -35.08 6.14
C GLN A 25 -30.90 -35.20 4.62
N ASP A 26 -30.89 -36.44 4.10
CA ASP A 26 -31.09 -36.68 2.67
C ASP A 26 -32.46 -36.10 2.26
N GLU A 27 -32.49 -34.88 1.71
CA GLU A 27 -33.67 -34.37 1.00
C GLU A 27 -33.65 -34.84 -0.46
N PRO A 28 -34.82 -35.14 -1.05
CA PRO A 28 -34.92 -35.41 -2.48
C PRO A 28 -34.78 -34.11 -3.29
N ASN A 29 -33.94 -34.17 -4.34
CA ASN A 29 -33.81 -33.27 -5.49
C ASN A 29 -34.21 -31.78 -5.32
N ASP A 30 -33.23 -30.90 -5.15
CA ASP A 30 -33.36 -29.43 -5.27
C ASP A 30 -33.35 -28.99 -6.76
N PRO A 31 -34.45 -28.44 -7.32
CA PRO A 31 -34.60 -28.21 -8.75
C PRO A 31 -33.76 -27.05 -9.33
N VAL A 32 -33.34 -26.03 -8.57
CA VAL A 32 -32.79 -24.79 -9.19
C VAL A 32 -31.29 -24.87 -9.50
N ALA A 33 -30.49 -25.55 -8.68
CA ALA A 33 -29.08 -25.84 -9.03
C ALA A 33 -28.97 -26.95 -10.10
N GLN A 34 -30.05 -27.70 -10.32
CA GLN A 34 -30.10 -28.80 -11.28
C GLN A 34 -30.30 -28.35 -12.74
N GLU A 35 -30.55 -27.07 -13.00
CA GLU A 35 -30.86 -26.56 -14.36
C GLU A 35 -29.73 -25.77 -15.04
N TYR A 36 -28.78 -25.20 -14.29
CA TYR A 36 -27.74 -24.34 -14.85
C TYR A 36 -26.37 -25.04 -14.96
N PRO A 37 -25.67 -24.91 -16.11
CA PRO A 37 -24.28 -25.32 -16.20
C PRO A 37 -23.40 -24.61 -15.18
N LEU A 38 -22.31 -25.24 -14.77
CA LEU A 38 -21.31 -24.63 -13.90
C LEU A 38 -19.91 -24.83 -14.49
N ALA A 39 -19.03 -23.88 -14.23
CA ALA A 39 -17.61 -23.97 -14.57
C ALA A 39 -16.78 -23.93 -13.27
N PHE A 40 -15.63 -24.59 -13.24
CA PHE A 40 -14.73 -24.59 -12.09
C PHE A 40 -13.29 -24.93 -12.51
N VAL A 41 -12.34 -24.52 -11.69
CA VAL A 41 -10.93 -24.86 -11.83
C VAL A 41 -10.60 -26.08 -10.96
N ALA A 42 -9.95 -27.08 -11.53
CA ALA A 42 -9.33 -28.18 -10.79
C ALA A 42 -7.82 -28.03 -10.89
N ARG A 43 -7.10 -28.05 -9.76
CA ARG A 43 -5.64 -27.97 -9.72
C ARG A 43 -5.02 -29.06 -8.84
N PRO A 44 -3.79 -29.50 -9.13
CA PRO A 44 -3.01 -30.31 -8.21
C PRO A 44 -2.82 -29.59 -6.86
N LEU A 45 -2.85 -30.37 -5.78
CA LEU A 45 -2.51 -29.87 -4.43
C LEU A 45 -1.00 -29.77 -4.20
N LEU A 46 -0.21 -30.51 -4.99
CA LEU A 46 1.24 -30.50 -4.96
C LEU A 46 1.75 -30.05 -6.33
N ASP A 47 2.83 -29.28 -6.34
CA ASP A 47 3.55 -28.95 -7.56
C ASP A 47 4.38 -30.14 -8.09
N GLN A 48 5.18 -29.91 -9.14
CA GLN A 48 5.98 -30.97 -9.77
C GLN A 48 7.17 -31.42 -8.90
N GLN A 49 7.56 -30.62 -7.91
CA GLN A 49 8.62 -30.88 -6.94
C GLN A 49 8.07 -31.57 -5.68
N GLY A 50 6.74 -31.66 -5.55
CA GLY A 50 6.05 -32.26 -4.42
C GLY A 50 5.73 -31.28 -3.30
N GLU A 51 5.91 -29.98 -3.51
CA GLU A 51 5.59 -28.94 -2.54
C GLU A 51 4.11 -28.55 -2.61
N PRO A 52 3.48 -28.17 -1.48
CA PRO A 52 2.07 -27.79 -1.47
C PRO A 52 1.79 -26.52 -2.27
N TYR A 53 0.71 -26.53 -3.06
CA TYR A 53 0.18 -25.33 -3.70
C TYR A 53 -0.18 -24.27 -2.64
N GLN A 54 0.34 -23.05 -2.81
CA GLN A 54 -0.01 -21.89 -2.01
C GLN A 54 -0.41 -20.73 -2.92
N PRO A 55 -1.60 -20.13 -2.74
CA PRO A 55 -1.92 -18.87 -3.40
C PRO A 55 -1.13 -17.74 -2.76
N ASP A 56 -0.48 -16.93 -3.58
CA ASP A 56 0.26 -15.76 -3.13
C ASP A 56 -0.43 -14.46 -3.60
N LEU A 57 -0.73 -13.58 -2.63
CA LEU A 57 -1.31 -12.26 -2.89
C LEU A 57 -0.25 -11.22 -3.25
N VAL A 58 1.02 -11.43 -2.85
CA VAL A 58 2.14 -10.51 -3.10
C VAL A 58 2.95 -10.89 -4.35
N ALA A 59 2.74 -12.09 -4.89
CA ALA A 59 3.25 -12.53 -6.18
C ALA A 59 2.11 -13.04 -7.09
N PRO A 60 1.13 -12.19 -7.44
CA PRO A 60 -0.04 -12.62 -8.22
C PRO A 60 0.29 -13.07 -9.65
N GLU A 61 1.49 -12.82 -10.17
CA GLU A 61 2.02 -13.36 -11.43
C GLU A 61 2.48 -14.82 -11.34
N ALA A 62 2.63 -15.38 -10.13
CA ALA A 62 3.18 -16.72 -9.91
C ALA A 62 2.48 -17.80 -10.77
N PHE A 63 3.30 -18.63 -11.43
CA PHE A 63 2.85 -19.69 -12.31
C PHE A 63 2.77 -21.03 -11.54
N ASN A 64 1.58 -21.63 -11.48
CA ASN A 64 1.34 -22.89 -10.80
C ASN A 64 0.77 -23.92 -11.79
N PRO A 65 1.64 -24.52 -12.64
CA PRO A 65 1.22 -25.36 -13.76
C PRO A 65 0.40 -26.58 -13.35
N GLY A 66 -0.58 -26.94 -14.18
CA GLY A 66 -1.41 -28.14 -14.03
C GLY A 66 -2.88 -27.86 -13.67
N ALA A 67 -3.28 -26.59 -13.53
CA ALA A 67 -4.68 -26.24 -13.38
C ALA A 67 -5.47 -26.50 -14.66
N GLN A 68 -6.72 -26.94 -14.51
CA GLN A 68 -7.62 -27.28 -15.61
C GLN A 68 -8.98 -26.63 -15.42
N LEU A 69 -9.56 -26.12 -16.52
CA LEU A 69 -10.88 -25.50 -16.51
C LEU A 69 -11.94 -26.48 -17.02
N PHE A 70 -12.92 -26.79 -16.19
CA PHE A 70 -14.01 -27.70 -16.53
C PHE A 70 -15.35 -26.98 -16.65
N ILE A 71 -16.21 -27.50 -17.54
CA ILE A 71 -17.65 -27.21 -17.54
C ILE A 71 -18.44 -28.48 -17.23
N LYS A 72 -19.46 -28.35 -16.40
CA LYS A 72 -20.42 -29.41 -16.04
C LYS A 72 -21.82 -28.97 -16.44
N GLN A 73 -22.62 -29.91 -16.96
CA GLN A 73 -23.94 -29.60 -17.51
C GLN A 73 -24.93 -29.03 -16.48
N ASN A 74 -24.79 -29.42 -15.20
CA ASN A 74 -25.55 -28.93 -14.07
C ASN A 74 -24.92 -29.40 -12.74
N ALA A 75 -25.54 -29.07 -11.62
CA ALA A 75 -25.04 -29.41 -10.29
C ALA A 75 -25.23 -30.88 -9.86
N PHE A 76 -25.76 -31.78 -10.68
CA PHE A 76 -25.85 -33.20 -10.31
C PHE A 76 -24.46 -33.84 -10.25
N ALA A 77 -24.14 -34.53 -9.15
CA ALA A 77 -22.85 -35.23 -8.98
C ALA A 77 -22.43 -36.06 -10.19
N GLN A 78 -23.36 -36.80 -10.79
CA GLN A 78 -23.10 -37.71 -11.91
C GLN A 78 -23.12 -37.05 -13.31
N SER A 79 -23.38 -35.74 -13.40
CA SER A 79 -23.43 -35.05 -14.69
C SER A 79 -22.08 -35.06 -15.39
N ALA A 80 -22.12 -35.20 -16.71
CA ALA A 80 -20.92 -35.19 -17.54
C ALA A 80 -20.16 -33.87 -17.40
N GLU A 81 -18.84 -33.99 -17.40
CA GLU A 81 -17.87 -32.90 -17.32
C GLU A 81 -17.02 -32.89 -18.59
N ARG A 82 -16.60 -31.70 -19.01
CA ARG A 82 -15.70 -31.51 -20.14
C ARG A 82 -14.65 -30.47 -19.77
N GLU A 83 -13.39 -30.80 -19.99
CA GLU A 83 -12.29 -29.84 -19.92
C GLU A 83 -12.37 -28.88 -21.12
N LEU A 84 -12.33 -27.58 -20.87
CA LEU A 84 -12.50 -26.55 -21.90
C LEU A 84 -11.22 -26.24 -22.68
N LEU A 85 -10.05 -26.54 -22.10
CA LEU A 85 -8.74 -26.12 -22.61
C LEU A 85 -7.85 -27.29 -23.05
N ALA A 86 -8.35 -28.53 -23.01
CA ALA A 86 -7.58 -29.75 -23.26
C ALA A 86 -6.81 -29.72 -24.60
N ASP A 87 -7.41 -29.16 -25.65
CA ASP A 87 -6.83 -29.14 -26.99
C ASP A 87 -5.87 -27.96 -27.25
N LEU A 88 -5.72 -27.03 -26.30
CA LEU A 88 -5.01 -25.77 -26.55
C LEU A 88 -3.49 -25.92 -26.55
N PHE A 89 -2.93 -26.81 -25.71
CA PHE A 89 -1.50 -26.91 -25.46
C PHE A 89 -0.89 -28.33 -25.57
N ALA A 90 -1.55 -29.25 -26.29
CA ALA A 90 -1.00 -30.58 -26.61
C ALA A 90 -0.34 -31.30 -25.41
N ASP A 91 -1.07 -31.39 -24.29
CA ASP A 91 -0.67 -32.00 -23.01
C ASP A 91 0.41 -31.25 -22.19
N ALA A 92 0.93 -30.12 -22.66
CA ALA A 92 1.85 -29.29 -21.87
C ALA A 92 1.09 -28.55 -20.75
N PRO A 93 1.63 -28.50 -19.52
CA PRO A 93 0.90 -27.98 -18.37
C PRO A 93 0.81 -26.45 -18.41
N TYR A 94 -0.42 -25.94 -18.45
CA TYR A 94 -0.76 -24.53 -18.35
C TYR A 94 -1.29 -24.18 -16.95
N ASP A 95 -1.59 -22.91 -16.68
CA ASP A 95 -2.26 -22.50 -15.45
C ASP A 95 -3.44 -21.56 -15.77
N VAL A 96 -4.52 -21.68 -15.01
CA VAL A 96 -5.78 -20.95 -15.20
C VAL A 96 -6.39 -20.55 -13.87
N LYS A 97 -6.89 -19.31 -13.78
CA LYS A 97 -7.49 -18.73 -12.58
C LYS A 97 -8.41 -17.54 -12.89
N ASP A 98 -8.97 -16.98 -11.83
CA ASP A 98 -9.86 -15.83 -11.76
C ASP A 98 -11.09 -15.88 -12.67
N LEU A 99 -11.94 -16.88 -12.48
CA LEU A 99 -13.21 -16.97 -13.22
C LEU A 99 -14.18 -15.83 -12.88
N ALA A 100 -14.71 -15.17 -13.92
CA ALA A 100 -15.72 -14.11 -13.79
C ALA A 100 -16.88 -14.32 -14.77
N LEU A 101 -18.11 -14.31 -14.25
CA LEU A 101 -19.32 -14.57 -15.02
C LEU A 101 -19.98 -13.28 -15.52
N SER A 102 -20.35 -13.26 -16.79
CA SER A 102 -21.16 -12.17 -17.39
C SER A 102 -22.59 -12.14 -16.83
N PRO A 103 -23.24 -10.95 -16.76
CA PRO A 103 -24.59 -10.82 -16.22
C PRO A 103 -25.68 -11.66 -16.89
N ASP A 104 -25.52 -12.01 -18.17
CA ASP A 104 -26.46 -12.88 -18.89
C ASP A 104 -26.21 -14.38 -18.68
N GLY A 105 -25.14 -14.74 -17.97
CA GLY A 105 -24.74 -16.12 -17.71
C GLY A 105 -24.15 -16.84 -18.92
N ASP A 106 -23.89 -16.18 -20.05
CA ASP A 106 -23.43 -16.85 -21.27
C ASP A 106 -21.91 -16.88 -21.43
N THR A 107 -21.21 -15.87 -20.92
CA THR A 107 -19.75 -15.72 -21.02
C THR A 107 -19.08 -15.85 -19.66
N VAL A 108 -17.97 -16.62 -19.60
CA VAL A 108 -17.04 -16.69 -18.47
C VAL A 108 -15.69 -16.15 -18.92
N LEU A 109 -15.18 -15.12 -18.24
CA LEU A 109 -13.80 -14.64 -18.37
C LEU A 109 -12.90 -15.39 -17.40
N PHE A 110 -11.63 -15.54 -17.76
CA PHE A 110 -10.60 -16.11 -16.90
C PHE A 110 -9.21 -15.64 -17.36
N ALA A 111 -8.23 -15.74 -16.47
CA ALA A 111 -6.82 -15.55 -16.77
C ALA A 111 -6.19 -16.91 -17.11
N LEU A 112 -5.40 -16.96 -18.18
CA LEU A 112 -4.71 -18.15 -18.66
C LEU A 112 -3.24 -17.80 -18.90
N ARG A 113 -2.34 -18.61 -18.33
CA ARG A 113 -0.91 -18.56 -18.65
C ARG A 113 -0.53 -19.81 -19.44
N PRO A 114 0.06 -19.65 -20.64
CA PRO A 114 0.59 -20.77 -21.41
C PRO A 114 1.70 -21.53 -20.65
N PRO A 115 2.04 -22.75 -21.08
CA PRO A 115 3.19 -23.48 -20.55
C PRO A 115 4.48 -22.68 -20.68
N GLU A 116 5.39 -22.91 -19.73
CA GLU A 116 6.73 -22.34 -19.75
C GLU A 116 7.52 -22.83 -20.98
N LEU A 117 8.34 -21.93 -21.53
CA LEU A 117 9.21 -22.23 -22.66
C LEU A 117 10.58 -22.70 -22.14
N GLU A 118 11.05 -23.82 -22.66
CA GLU A 118 12.38 -24.38 -22.31
C GLU A 118 13.49 -23.46 -22.82
N ASP A 119 14.53 -23.27 -22.01
CA ASP A 119 15.71 -22.45 -22.32
C ASP A 119 15.41 -20.97 -22.65
N VAL A 120 14.32 -20.42 -22.12
CA VAL A 120 13.93 -19.01 -22.25
C VAL A 120 14.09 -18.29 -20.91
N ALA A 121 14.63 -17.07 -20.92
CA ALA A 121 14.79 -16.25 -19.73
C ALA A 121 13.43 -15.85 -19.13
N GLU A 122 13.35 -15.65 -17.82
CA GLU A 122 12.08 -15.43 -17.09
C GLU A 122 11.30 -14.25 -17.65
N GLU A 123 11.97 -13.15 -17.99
CA GLU A 123 11.38 -11.94 -18.56
C GLU A 123 10.81 -12.12 -19.98
N LEU A 124 11.14 -13.24 -20.63
CA LEU A 124 10.63 -13.63 -21.94
C LEU A 124 9.64 -14.80 -21.86
N GLN A 125 9.33 -15.30 -20.66
CA GLN A 125 8.32 -16.33 -20.47
C GLN A 125 6.91 -15.79 -20.81
N PRO A 126 5.98 -16.66 -21.23
CA PRO A 126 4.60 -16.24 -21.50
C PRO A 126 3.95 -15.57 -20.29
N SER A 127 3.22 -14.49 -20.58
CA SER A 127 2.50 -13.73 -19.56
C SER A 127 1.10 -14.32 -19.29
N TRP A 128 0.44 -13.78 -18.27
CA TRP A 128 -0.97 -14.09 -18.03
C TRP A 128 -1.82 -13.27 -19.00
N SER A 129 -2.76 -13.90 -19.69
CA SER A 129 -3.66 -13.21 -20.63
C SER A 129 -5.12 -13.52 -20.31
N LEU A 130 -6.02 -12.59 -20.66
CA LEU A 130 -7.46 -12.77 -20.46
C LEU A 130 -8.09 -13.53 -21.62
N TRP A 131 -8.88 -14.55 -21.27
CA TRP A 131 -9.61 -15.41 -22.19
C TRP A 131 -11.09 -15.42 -21.84
N ARG A 132 -11.91 -15.84 -22.80
CA ARG A 132 -13.33 -16.04 -22.60
C ARG A 132 -13.78 -17.40 -23.09
N TYR A 133 -14.73 -17.99 -22.37
CA TYR A 133 -15.59 -19.05 -22.84
C TYR A 133 -16.99 -18.51 -23.08
N THR A 134 -17.57 -18.77 -24.24
CA THR A 134 -18.94 -18.38 -24.59
C THR A 134 -19.78 -19.65 -24.78
N ARG A 135 -20.80 -19.82 -23.94
CA ARG A 135 -21.61 -21.03 -23.87
C ARG A 135 -22.48 -21.23 -25.11
N SER A 136 -23.14 -20.18 -25.58
CA SER A 136 -24.04 -20.23 -26.75
C SER A 136 -23.34 -20.70 -28.03
N THR A 137 -22.10 -20.28 -28.25
CA THR A 137 -21.27 -20.68 -29.40
C THR A 137 -20.36 -21.86 -29.11
N ASN A 138 -20.20 -22.20 -27.83
CA ASN A 138 -19.27 -23.21 -27.34
C ASN A 138 -17.80 -22.95 -27.74
N THR A 139 -17.36 -21.71 -27.64
CA THR A 139 -16.03 -21.28 -28.08
C THR A 139 -15.17 -20.76 -26.93
N VAL A 140 -13.89 -21.08 -26.97
CA VAL A 140 -12.84 -20.47 -26.13
C VAL A 140 -11.97 -19.60 -27.03
N ALA A 141 -11.70 -18.36 -26.63
CA ALA A 141 -10.87 -17.42 -27.38
C ALA A 141 -10.18 -16.40 -26.46
N PRO A 142 -9.01 -15.86 -26.86
CA PRO A 142 -8.40 -14.75 -26.15
C PRO A 142 -9.30 -13.51 -26.23
N VAL A 143 -9.29 -12.68 -25.20
CA VAL A 143 -10.00 -11.39 -25.19
C VAL A 143 -9.29 -10.39 -26.08
N ILE A 144 -7.96 -10.30 -25.93
CA ILE A 144 -7.09 -9.48 -26.79
C ILE A 144 -6.63 -10.38 -27.94
N ALA A 145 -7.15 -10.14 -29.15
CA ALA A 145 -6.92 -11.03 -30.28
C ALA A 145 -5.48 -10.99 -30.84
N ASP A 146 -4.79 -9.85 -30.70
CA ASP A 146 -3.40 -9.71 -31.11
C ASP A 146 -2.48 -10.29 -30.02
N PRO A 147 -1.74 -11.38 -30.28
CA PRO A 147 -0.87 -11.99 -29.28
C PRO A 147 0.25 -11.05 -28.83
N LEU A 148 0.77 -10.17 -29.69
CA LEU A 148 1.81 -9.23 -29.29
C LEU A 148 1.28 -8.16 -28.33
N LEU A 149 0.00 -7.78 -28.44
CA LEU A 149 -0.65 -6.88 -27.50
C LEU A 149 -1.01 -7.62 -26.20
N ALA A 150 -1.44 -8.87 -26.28
CA ALA A 150 -1.74 -9.70 -25.13
C ALA A 150 -0.51 -9.89 -24.23
N GLU A 151 0.67 -10.10 -24.81
CA GLU A 151 1.92 -10.34 -24.08
C GLU A 151 2.61 -9.07 -23.51
N GLN A 152 1.98 -7.89 -23.54
CA GLN A 152 2.62 -6.65 -23.01
C GLN A 152 2.54 -6.51 -21.48
N GLY A 153 1.95 -7.48 -20.78
CA GLY A 153 1.86 -7.51 -19.32
C GLY A 153 1.02 -8.69 -18.83
N HIS A 154 1.08 -8.98 -17.54
CA HIS A 154 0.24 -9.99 -16.92
C HIS A 154 -1.15 -9.40 -16.68
N ASP A 155 -2.17 -9.92 -17.36
CA ASP A 155 -3.57 -9.53 -17.18
C ASP A 155 -4.33 -10.62 -16.41
N ILE A 156 -4.83 -10.26 -15.23
CA ILE A 156 -5.49 -11.20 -14.30
C ILE A 156 -6.76 -10.59 -13.69
N SER A 157 -7.51 -11.39 -12.93
CA SER A 157 -8.65 -10.93 -12.14
C SER A 157 -9.68 -10.09 -12.93
N PRO A 158 -10.24 -10.61 -14.03
CA PRO A 158 -11.23 -9.88 -14.83
C PRO A 158 -12.58 -9.74 -14.12
N GLY A 159 -13.36 -8.74 -14.52
CA GLY A 159 -14.73 -8.49 -14.09
C GLY A 159 -15.52 -7.73 -15.15
N PHE A 160 -16.85 -7.81 -15.11
CA PHE A 160 -17.73 -7.13 -16.06
C PHE A 160 -18.29 -5.83 -15.50
N LEU A 161 -18.09 -4.73 -16.23
CA LEU A 161 -18.76 -3.45 -15.98
C LEU A 161 -20.20 -3.47 -16.50
N ALA A 162 -21.02 -2.54 -16.00
CA ALA A 162 -22.45 -2.46 -16.35
C ALA A 162 -22.70 -2.21 -17.86
N ASP A 163 -21.80 -1.47 -18.51
CA ASP A 163 -21.82 -1.17 -19.95
C ASP A 163 -21.26 -2.30 -20.83
N GLY A 164 -20.79 -3.40 -20.22
CA GLY A 164 -20.20 -4.53 -20.92
C GLY A 164 -18.69 -4.44 -21.15
N ARG A 165 -18.03 -3.35 -20.77
CA ARG A 165 -16.57 -3.29 -20.69
C ARG A 165 -16.04 -4.27 -19.64
N ILE A 166 -14.75 -4.56 -19.72
CA ILE A 166 -14.05 -5.46 -18.80
C ILE A 166 -13.13 -4.63 -17.93
N VAL A 167 -13.23 -4.79 -16.60
CA VAL A 167 -12.24 -4.32 -15.63
C VAL A 167 -11.32 -5.47 -15.26
N PHE A 168 -10.03 -5.23 -15.08
CA PHE A 168 -9.04 -6.27 -14.77
C PHE A 168 -7.81 -5.68 -14.07
N SER A 169 -6.99 -6.54 -13.46
CA SER A 169 -5.71 -6.15 -12.85
C SER A 169 -4.56 -6.45 -13.82
N SER A 170 -3.61 -5.53 -13.98
CA SER A 170 -2.54 -5.67 -14.96
C SER A 170 -1.23 -4.96 -14.60
N THR A 171 -0.11 -5.52 -15.09
CA THR A 171 1.25 -4.95 -14.97
C THR A 171 1.63 -4.00 -16.11
N ARG A 172 0.73 -3.75 -17.07
CA ARG A 172 0.99 -2.91 -18.26
C ARG A 172 1.39 -1.47 -17.92
N GLN A 173 0.80 -0.90 -16.85
CA GLN A 173 1.08 0.44 -16.32
C GLN A 173 1.16 1.54 -17.40
N GLN A 174 0.27 1.48 -18.40
CA GLN A 174 0.39 2.28 -19.62
C GLN A 174 0.38 3.79 -19.35
N LYS A 175 -0.49 4.26 -18.46
CA LYS A 175 -0.60 5.68 -18.15
C LYS A 175 0.55 6.13 -17.25
N ALA A 176 0.97 5.32 -16.29
CA ALA A 176 2.15 5.61 -15.48
C ALA A 176 3.43 5.75 -16.34
N ARG A 177 3.60 4.89 -17.35
CA ARG A 177 4.68 4.99 -18.34
C ARG A 177 4.64 6.28 -19.17
N GLN A 178 3.44 6.71 -19.58
CA GLN A 178 3.28 7.99 -20.29
C GLN A 178 3.68 9.16 -19.38
N ILE A 179 3.26 9.14 -18.12
CA ILE A 179 3.62 10.15 -17.13
C ILE A 179 5.14 10.21 -16.93
N LEU A 180 5.84 9.07 -16.88
CA LEU A 180 7.31 9.05 -16.84
C LEU A 180 7.93 9.77 -18.05
N LEU A 181 7.38 9.59 -19.24
CA LEU A 181 7.85 10.29 -20.44
C LEU A 181 7.59 11.80 -20.37
N ASP A 182 6.42 12.21 -19.90
CA ASP A 182 6.07 13.64 -19.67
C ASP A 182 7.01 14.27 -18.62
N GLU A 183 7.55 13.45 -17.72
CA GLU A 183 8.58 13.80 -16.74
C GLU A 183 10.02 13.65 -17.27
N PHE A 184 10.22 13.47 -18.57
CA PHE A 184 11.54 13.30 -19.19
C PHE A 184 12.35 12.11 -18.63
N LYS A 185 11.65 11.05 -18.18
CA LYS A 185 12.24 9.79 -17.71
C LYS A 185 12.02 8.68 -18.75
N PRO A 186 12.86 7.62 -18.77
CA PRO A 186 12.60 6.44 -19.57
C PRO A 186 11.26 5.79 -19.19
N GLN A 187 10.60 5.13 -20.16
CA GLN A 187 9.38 4.39 -19.89
C GLN A 187 9.69 2.99 -19.37
N TYR A 188 9.08 2.62 -18.24
CA TYR A 188 9.16 1.28 -17.65
C TYR A 188 7.94 1.04 -16.77
N SER A 189 7.60 -0.23 -16.54
CA SER A 189 6.65 -0.62 -15.50
C SER A 189 7.39 -0.72 -14.16
N GLY A 190 6.87 -0.09 -13.12
CA GLY A 190 7.49 -0.11 -11.80
C GLY A 190 7.29 -1.45 -11.09
N LEU A 191 8.28 -1.84 -10.29
CA LEU A 191 8.16 -2.93 -9.32
C LEU A 191 7.22 -2.54 -8.17
N HIS A 192 6.64 -3.55 -7.50
CA HIS A 192 5.95 -3.30 -6.23
C HIS A 192 6.93 -2.91 -5.11
N GLU A 193 6.43 -2.38 -3.99
CA GLU A 193 7.28 -1.72 -2.96
C GLU A 193 8.30 -2.66 -2.26
N ASP A 194 8.14 -3.99 -2.35
CA ASP A 194 9.13 -4.95 -1.85
C ASP A 194 10.27 -5.24 -2.85
N LEU A 195 10.15 -4.73 -4.09
CA LEU A 195 11.12 -4.88 -5.18
C LEU A 195 11.33 -6.33 -5.64
N GLN A 196 10.32 -7.20 -5.50
CA GLN A 196 10.42 -8.62 -5.85
C GLN A 196 9.66 -9.01 -7.12
N GLY A 197 8.84 -8.12 -7.67
CA GLY A 197 8.00 -8.38 -8.83
C GLY A 197 7.31 -7.11 -9.34
N PRO A 198 6.52 -7.20 -10.43
CA PRO A 198 5.84 -6.06 -11.01
C PRO A 198 4.66 -5.56 -10.16
N ALA A 199 4.39 -4.26 -10.18
CA ALA A 199 3.17 -3.71 -9.58
C ALA A 199 1.95 -3.96 -10.49
N PHE A 200 0.83 -4.37 -9.89
CA PHE A 200 -0.45 -4.61 -10.56
C PHE A 200 -1.41 -3.44 -10.29
N ASN A 201 -2.03 -2.89 -11.34
CA ASN A 201 -3.03 -1.85 -11.22
C ASN A 201 -4.29 -2.19 -12.02
N LEU A 202 -5.41 -1.56 -11.66
CA LEU A 202 -6.67 -1.76 -12.36
C LEU A 202 -6.66 -1.06 -13.72
N HIS A 203 -7.18 -1.77 -14.72
CA HIS A 203 -7.38 -1.31 -16.07
C HIS A 203 -8.81 -1.64 -16.53
N VAL A 204 -9.30 -0.90 -17.51
CA VAL A 204 -10.56 -1.19 -18.22
C VAL A 204 -10.28 -1.34 -19.70
N MET A 205 -11.10 -2.13 -20.39
CA MET A 205 -11.05 -2.28 -21.86
C MET A 205 -12.43 -2.58 -22.42
N ASN A 206 -12.60 -2.38 -23.73
CA ASN A 206 -13.80 -2.81 -24.44
C ASN A 206 -13.95 -4.33 -24.39
N ALA A 207 -15.19 -4.79 -24.62
CA ALA A 207 -15.52 -6.21 -24.63
C ALA A 207 -14.79 -7.00 -25.73
N ASP A 208 -14.10 -6.37 -26.68
CA ASP A 208 -13.31 -6.98 -27.75
C ASP A 208 -11.79 -6.87 -27.53
N GLY A 209 -11.36 -6.38 -26.36
CA GLY A 209 -9.95 -6.20 -26.00
C GLY A 209 -9.30 -4.90 -26.50
N SER A 210 -10.06 -4.00 -27.13
CA SER A 210 -9.58 -2.66 -27.53
C SER A 210 -9.70 -1.62 -26.41
N ASP A 211 -9.09 -0.44 -26.61
CA ASP A 211 -9.16 0.73 -25.72
C ASP A 211 -8.82 0.41 -24.25
N ILE A 212 -7.64 -0.17 -24.03
CA ILE A 212 -7.12 -0.43 -22.69
C ILE A 212 -6.75 0.90 -22.01
N GLU A 213 -7.31 1.15 -20.83
CA GLU A 213 -7.07 2.34 -20.02
C GLU A 213 -6.74 1.95 -18.57
N GLN A 214 -5.66 2.51 -18.02
CA GLN A 214 -5.29 2.36 -16.61
C GLN A 214 -6.13 3.31 -15.73
N ILE A 215 -6.76 2.78 -14.69
CA ILE A 215 -7.64 3.54 -13.79
C ILE A 215 -7.17 3.58 -12.33
N SER A 216 -6.12 2.83 -11.97
CA SER A 216 -5.49 2.92 -10.63
C SER A 216 -3.96 3.03 -10.70
N PHE A 217 -3.34 3.57 -9.65
CA PHE A 217 -1.93 4.03 -9.66
C PHE A 217 -1.19 3.73 -8.34
N ASN A 218 -1.55 2.63 -7.68
CA ASN A 218 -0.84 2.18 -6.48
C ASN A 218 0.60 1.72 -6.83
N LEU A 219 1.56 1.91 -5.93
CA LEU A 219 2.94 1.42 -6.09
C LEU A 219 3.11 -0.05 -5.68
N SER A 220 2.06 -0.70 -5.18
CA SER A 220 2.03 -2.12 -4.88
C SER A 220 1.02 -2.85 -5.76
N HIS A 221 -0.07 -3.39 -5.21
CA HIS A 221 -1.08 -4.10 -6.00
C HIS A 221 -2.47 -3.53 -5.78
N ASP A 222 -3.25 -3.45 -6.85
CA ASP A 222 -4.71 -3.35 -6.82
C ASP A 222 -5.26 -4.58 -7.59
N LEU A 223 -5.97 -5.46 -6.89
CA LEU A 223 -6.36 -6.81 -7.34
C LEU A 223 -7.85 -7.10 -7.15
N TYR A 224 -8.32 -8.13 -7.83
CA TYR A 224 -9.66 -8.73 -7.65
C TYR A 224 -10.83 -7.73 -7.68
N PRO A 225 -10.99 -6.94 -8.75
CA PRO A 225 -12.12 -6.02 -8.89
C PRO A 225 -13.45 -6.78 -8.99
N VAL A 226 -14.46 -6.33 -8.26
CA VAL A 226 -15.85 -6.73 -8.40
C VAL A 226 -16.74 -5.50 -8.49
N VAL A 227 -17.83 -5.59 -9.26
CA VAL A 227 -18.75 -4.46 -9.44
C VAL A 227 -19.92 -4.62 -8.46
N LEU A 228 -20.09 -3.61 -7.60
CA LEU A 228 -21.19 -3.52 -6.64
C LEU A 228 -22.50 -3.18 -7.35
N ALA A 229 -23.63 -3.39 -6.69
CA ALA A 229 -24.96 -3.15 -7.26
C ALA A 229 -25.16 -1.68 -7.70
N ASP A 230 -24.52 -0.72 -7.02
CA ASP A 230 -24.56 0.71 -7.32
C ASP A 230 -23.61 1.13 -8.47
N GLY A 231 -22.85 0.18 -9.03
CA GLY A 231 -21.96 0.38 -10.16
C GLY A 231 -20.53 0.76 -9.80
N HIS A 232 -20.20 0.96 -8.52
CA HIS A 232 -18.81 1.15 -8.11
C HIS A 232 -18.01 -0.16 -8.22
N ILE A 233 -16.72 -0.04 -8.48
CA ILE A 233 -15.76 -1.14 -8.44
C ILE A 233 -15.23 -1.24 -7.01
N LEU A 234 -15.46 -2.36 -6.33
CA LEU A 234 -14.80 -2.74 -5.08
C LEU A 234 -13.61 -3.63 -5.41
N TYR A 235 -12.46 -3.39 -4.79
CA TYR A 235 -11.23 -4.15 -5.08
C TYR A 235 -10.31 -4.23 -3.85
N SER A 236 -9.33 -5.11 -3.91
CA SER A 236 -8.33 -5.30 -2.84
C SER A 236 -7.06 -4.53 -3.18
N ARG A 237 -6.64 -3.60 -2.32
CA ARG A 237 -5.39 -2.85 -2.44
C ARG A 237 -4.37 -3.37 -1.44
N TRP A 238 -3.16 -3.64 -1.89
CA TRP A 238 -2.01 -3.84 -1.02
C TRP A 238 -1.44 -2.49 -0.59
N ASP A 239 -1.69 -2.11 0.65
CA ASP A 239 -1.07 -0.95 1.29
C ASP A 239 0.26 -1.39 1.92
N ASN A 240 1.37 -1.19 1.19
CA ASN A 240 2.71 -1.62 1.61
C ASN A 240 3.70 -0.47 1.87
N GLN A 241 3.22 0.79 1.81
CA GLN A 241 4.05 1.95 2.08
C GLN A 241 4.62 1.88 3.52
N SER A 242 5.95 1.89 3.64
CA SER A 242 6.66 1.87 4.95
C SER A 242 6.29 0.69 5.85
N ASP A 243 6.27 -0.54 5.30
CA ASP A 243 6.04 -1.83 5.98
C ASP A 243 4.64 -2.05 6.55
N ARG A 244 3.63 -1.28 6.11
CA ARG A 244 2.24 -1.51 6.53
C ARG A 244 1.73 -2.91 6.18
N ASN A 245 2.15 -3.39 5.01
CA ASN A 245 1.95 -4.73 4.49
C ASN A 245 0.56 -5.33 4.80
N MET A 246 -0.50 -4.75 4.24
CA MET A 246 -1.87 -5.19 4.49
C MET A 246 -2.77 -5.03 3.27
N PHE A 247 -3.70 -5.96 3.06
CA PHE A 247 -4.71 -5.87 1.98
C PHE A 247 -6.04 -5.31 2.49
N ASN A 248 -6.38 -4.11 2.05
CA ASN A 248 -7.63 -3.42 2.40
C ASN A 248 -8.58 -3.35 1.22
N TRP A 249 -9.86 -3.04 1.48
CA TRP A 249 -10.83 -2.82 0.43
C TRP A 249 -11.03 -1.33 0.13
N TYR A 250 -10.94 -1.04 -1.16
CA TYR A 250 -11.17 0.27 -1.73
C TYR A 250 -12.29 0.20 -2.74
N GLN A 251 -12.98 1.33 -2.95
CA GLN A 251 -13.94 1.47 -4.03
C GLN A 251 -13.63 2.68 -4.91
N MET A 252 -13.99 2.59 -6.19
CA MET A 252 -13.89 3.69 -7.14
C MET A 252 -15.01 3.63 -8.19
N ARG A 253 -15.17 4.70 -8.96
CA ARG A 253 -16.00 4.72 -10.16
C ARG A 253 -15.27 4.00 -11.32
N PRO A 254 -15.99 3.53 -12.36
CA PRO A 254 -15.39 2.86 -13.51
C PRO A 254 -14.38 3.67 -14.34
N ASP A 255 -14.24 4.97 -14.08
CA ASP A 255 -13.25 5.86 -14.71
C ASP A 255 -12.03 6.14 -13.82
N GLY A 256 -11.92 5.50 -12.65
CA GLY A 256 -10.83 5.68 -11.69
C GLY A 256 -11.02 6.79 -10.66
N SER A 257 -12.07 7.61 -10.80
CA SER A 257 -12.37 8.69 -9.84
C SER A 257 -13.10 8.18 -8.59
N ALA A 258 -13.19 9.01 -7.55
CA ALA A 258 -13.79 8.71 -6.25
C ALA A 258 -13.16 7.49 -5.57
N ASN A 259 -11.85 7.31 -5.73
CA ASN A 259 -11.08 6.26 -5.08
C ASN A 259 -11.03 6.50 -3.56
N GLN A 260 -11.55 5.57 -2.77
CA GLN A 260 -11.63 5.69 -1.31
C GLN A 260 -11.47 4.34 -0.62
N LEU A 261 -10.80 4.34 0.52
CA LEU A 261 -10.77 3.21 1.45
C LEU A 261 -12.18 3.01 2.02
N VAL A 262 -12.69 1.78 1.98
CA VAL A 262 -14.02 1.45 2.51
C VAL A 262 -13.99 0.50 3.70
N TYR A 263 -12.98 -0.37 3.78
CA TYR A 263 -12.90 -1.35 4.86
C TYR A 263 -11.51 -1.95 5.07
N GLY A 264 -11.14 -2.20 6.33
CA GLY A 264 -10.09 -3.17 6.68
C GLY A 264 -8.94 -2.63 7.54
N TRP A 265 -8.69 -1.32 7.51
CA TRP A 265 -7.44 -0.71 7.97
C TRP A 265 -7.06 -1.05 9.42
N HIS A 266 -8.05 -1.19 10.31
CA HIS A 266 -7.87 -1.57 11.72
C HIS A 266 -8.48 -2.94 12.05
N SER A 267 -8.74 -3.76 11.03
CA SER A 267 -9.57 -4.98 11.14
C SER A 267 -8.80 -6.27 10.86
N HIS A 268 -7.48 -6.20 10.68
CA HIS A 268 -6.66 -7.34 10.30
C HIS A 268 -6.40 -8.34 11.43
N GLN A 269 -6.62 -8.00 12.71
CA GLN A 269 -6.34 -8.88 13.86
C GLN A 269 -7.59 -9.70 14.27
N THR A 270 -8.31 -10.26 13.31
CA THR A 270 -9.57 -10.99 13.54
C THR A 270 -9.50 -12.50 13.30
N GLY A 271 -8.33 -13.04 12.92
CA GLY A 271 -8.14 -14.48 12.83
C GLY A 271 -8.07 -15.17 14.21
N PRO A 272 -8.12 -16.51 14.26
CA PRO A 272 -7.97 -17.30 15.49
C PRO A 272 -6.72 -16.89 16.27
N GLY A 273 -6.89 -16.70 17.58
CA GLY A 273 -5.80 -16.24 18.45
C GLY A 273 -5.32 -14.82 18.17
N ASN A 274 -6.15 -13.97 17.55
CA ASN A 274 -5.77 -12.66 17.01
C ASN A 274 -4.62 -12.79 16.02
N SER A 275 -4.73 -13.73 15.09
CA SER A 275 -3.81 -13.81 13.97
C SER A 275 -4.19 -12.81 12.89
N GLN A 276 -3.17 -12.33 12.15
CA GLN A 276 -3.37 -11.39 11.07
C GLN A 276 -4.10 -12.07 9.90
N VAL A 277 -5.10 -11.39 9.34
CA VAL A 277 -5.83 -11.80 8.14
C VAL A 277 -5.78 -10.71 7.08
N ASP A 278 -6.04 -11.06 5.82
CA ASP A 278 -6.10 -10.12 4.70
C ASP A 278 -7.50 -10.04 4.06
N PHE A 279 -7.91 -8.84 3.65
CA PHE A 279 -9.15 -8.61 2.92
C PHE A 279 -8.89 -8.65 1.42
N ALA A 280 -8.85 -9.85 0.87
CA ALA A 280 -8.64 -10.10 -0.55
C ALA A 280 -9.90 -10.71 -1.20
N LYS A 281 -9.99 -10.59 -2.54
CA LYS A 281 -10.97 -11.27 -3.39
C LYS A 281 -12.43 -11.11 -2.92
N PRO A 282 -12.94 -9.87 -2.79
CA PRO A 282 -14.31 -9.61 -2.34
C PRO A 282 -15.33 -10.39 -3.16
N ARG A 283 -16.38 -10.90 -2.51
CA ARG A 283 -17.47 -11.65 -3.13
C ARG A 283 -18.78 -10.90 -2.91
N VAL A 284 -19.40 -10.41 -3.98
CA VAL A 284 -20.74 -9.82 -3.85
C VAL A 284 -21.76 -10.94 -3.67
N LEU A 285 -22.64 -10.79 -2.68
CA LEU A 285 -23.69 -11.75 -2.34
C LEU A 285 -24.98 -11.44 -3.12
N ALA A 286 -25.98 -12.32 -3.02
CA ALA A 286 -27.27 -12.12 -3.69
C ALA A 286 -28.09 -10.94 -3.11
N ASN A 287 -27.91 -10.68 -1.81
CA ASN A 287 -28.56 -9.57 -1.10
C ASN A 287 -27.84 -8.22 -1.31
N GLY A 288 -26.75 -8.19 -2.08
CA GLY A 288 -25.95 -6.99 -2.35
C GLY A 288 -24.86 -6.70 -1.33
N GLU A 289 -24.79 -7.44 -0.22
CA GLU A 289 -23.67 -7.35 0.71
C GLU A 289 -22.41 -8.02 0.15
N VAL A 290 -21.30 -7.94 0.89
CA VAL A 290 -20.01 -8.47 0.45
C VAL A 290 -19.47 -9.45 1.48
N ALA A 291 -18.86 -10.53 0.99
CA ALA A 291 -18.14 -11.51 1.79
C ALA A 291 -16.65 -11.57 1.42
N ALA A 292 -15.86 -12.07 2.37
CA ALA A 292 -14.44 -12.38 2.20
C ALA A 292 -14.17 -13.81 2.68
N LEU A 293 -13.14 -14.42 2.12
CA LEU A 293 -12.55 -15.65 2.64
C LEU A 293 -11.24 -15.27 3.31
N LEU A 294 -11.30 -14.96 4.61
CA LEU A 294 -10.16 -14.43 5.35
C LEU A 294 -9.04 -15.47 5.43
N ARG A 295 -7.85 -15.07 5.01
CA ARG A 295 -6.64 -15.89 4.99
C ARG A 295 -5.56 -15.21 5.82
N ASN A 296 -4.72 -16.02 6.45
CA ASN A 296 -3.47 -15.59 7.05
C ASN A 296 -2.33 -16.00 6.12
N ARG A 297 -1.57 -15.03 5.60
CA ARG A 297 -0.48 -15.26 4.63
C ARG A 297 0.64 -16.17 5.14
N GLY A 298 0.82 -16.31 6.46
CA GLY A 298 1.86 -17.15 7.05
C GLY A 298 1.49 -18.62 7.23
N GLN A 299 0.36 -19.08 6.67
CA GLN A 299 -0.14 -20.44 6.91
C GLN A 299 0.16 -21.41 5.77
N GLU A 300 0.60 -22.60 6.15
CA GLU A 300 0.90 -23.70 5.21
C GLU A 300 -0.36 -24.45 4.73
N ARG A 301 -1.49 -24.31 5.42
CA ARG A 301 -2.70 -25.07 5.09
C ARG A 301 -3.65 -24.23 4.26
N LEU A 302 -4.17 -24.83 3.20
CA LEU A 302 -5.25 -24.28 2.38
C LEU A 302 -6.56 -24.26 3.20
N ASN A 303 -6.70 -23.24 4.04
CA ASN A 303 -7.88 -22.96 4.85
C ASN A 303 -8.27 -21.47 4.76
N THR A 304 -9.56 -21.17 4.87
CA THR A 304 -10.10 -19.81 4.91
C THR A 304 -11.23 -19.71 5.92
N MET A 305 -11.43 -18.51 6.47
CA MET A 305 -12.57 -18.20 7.33
C MET A 305 -13.59 -17.37 6.54
N PRO A 306 -14.73 -17.96 6.11
CA PRO A 306 -15.75 -17.25 5.35
C PRO A 306 -16.52 -16.27 6.23
N VAL A 307 -16.43 -14.98 5.93
CA VAL A 307 -17.14 -13.92 6.65
C VAL A 307 -17.94 -13.04 5.70
N GLN A 308 -19.08 -12.58 6.18
CA GLN A 308 -19.81 -11.46 5.60
C GLN A 308 -19.35 -10.16 6.27
N ILE A 309 -19.27 -9.08 5.51
CA ILE A 309 -18.85 -7.76 5.98
C ILE A 309 -19.95 -6.72 5.70
N ALA A 310 -20.40 -6.05 6.77
CA ALA A 310 -21.44 -5.03 6.72
C ALA A 310 -20.90 -3.65 6.28
N LEU A 311 -20.47 -3.52 5.01
CA LEU A 311 -19.87 -2.28 4.46
C LEU A 311 -20.77 -1.04 4.54
N ALA A 312 -22.09 -1.24 4.56
CA ALA A 312 -23.06 -0.15 4.70
C ALA A 312 -23.11 0.43 6.12
N LEU A 313 -22.62 -0.29 7.13
CA LEU A 313 -22.70 0.09 8.54
C LEU A 313 -21.36 0.49 9.15
N ALA A 314 -20.24 0.04 8.57
CA ALA A 314 -18.93 0.14 9.20
C ALA A 314 -17.78 0.38 8.22
N SER A 315 -16.70 0.99 8.72
CA SER A 315 -15.40 1.10 8.03
C SER A 315 -14.35 0.14 8.59
N ASP A 316 -14.54 -0.37 9.81
CA ASP A 316 -13.73 -1.41 10.44
C ASP A 316 -14.63 -2.32 11.27
N ASN A 317 -14.11 -3.47 11.71
CA ASN A 317 -14.87 -4.48 12.43
C ASN A 317 -15.65 -3.93 13.64
N GLU A 318 -15.08 -2.93 14.31
CA GLU A 318 -15.66 -2.29 15.51
C GLU A 318 -15.96 -0.80 15.32
N GLN A 319 -15.75 -0.24 14.12
CA GLN A 319 -15.96 1.17 13.83
C GLN A 319 -17.22 1.38 12.97
N PRO A 320 -18.36 1.79 13.56
CA PRO A 320 -19.52 2.18 12.78
C PRO A 320 -19.23 3.44 11.96
N LEU A 321 -19.97 3.60 10.88
CA LEU A 321 -20.06 4.86 10.14
C LEU A 321 -20.84 5.91 10.93
N TYR A 322 -20.71 7.17 10.54
CA TYR A 322 -21.46 8.26 11.14
C TYR A 322 -22.97 8.01 11.02
N GLN A 323 -23.69 8.19 12.15
CA GLN A 323 -25.12 7.89 12.31
C GLN A 323 -25.51 6.41 12.25
N GLU A 324 -24.56 5.50 12.06
CA GLU A 324 -24.80 4.07 12.14
C GLU A 324 -24.47 3.50 13.53
N VAL A 325 -25.03 2.34 13.83
CA VAL A 325 -24.81 1.62 15.10
C VAL A 325 -24.51 0.16 14.80
N LEU A 326 -23.40 -0.34 15.35
CA LEU A 326 -23.07 -1.76 15.33
C LEU A 326 -23.61 -2.45 16.58
N ASN A 327 -24.56 -3.37 16.38
CA ASN A 327 -25.05 -4.26 17.44
C ASN A 327 -24.20 -5.53 17.59
N LEU A 328 -23.47 -5.87 16.52
CA LEU A 328 -22.50 -6.95 16.42
C LEU A 328 -21.27 -6.39 15.68
N PRO A 329 -20.10 -7.03 15.79
CA PRO A 329 -18.98 -6.73 14.91
C PRO A 329 -19.39 -6.75 13.43
N ALA A 330 -18.79 -5.89 12.61
CA ALA A 330 -19.11 -5.79 11.20
C ALA A 330 -18.74 -7.05 10.39
N GLN A 331 -17.82 -7.87 10.93
CA GLN A 331 -17.52 -9.21 10.44
C GLN A 331 -18.41 -10.23 11.14
N THR A 332 -19.23 -10.94 10.37
CA THR A 332 -20.03 -12.06 10.87
C THR A 332 -19.76 -13.32 10.06
N PRO A 333 -19.83 -14.53 10.65
CA PRO A 333 -19.66 -15.77 9.89
C PRO A 333 -20.63 -15.81 8.70
N LEU A 334 -20.12 -16.10 7.50
CA LEU A 334 -20.95 -16.24 6.30
C LEU A 334 -21.73 -17.57 6.32
N LEU A 335 -21.10 -18.61 6.84
CA LEU A 335 -21.66 -19.96 6.94
C LEU A 335 -21.92 -20.28 8.42
N PRO A 336 -22.95 -21.08 8.74
CA PRO A 336 -23.34 -21.38 10.12
C PRO A 336 -22.35 -22.29 10.86
N TRP A 337 -21.42 -22.91 10.14
CA TRP A 337 -20.37 -23.75 10.71
C TRP A 337 -19.14 -22.92 11.09
N ASN A 338 -18.50 -23.33 12.18
CA ASN A 338 -17.32 -22.66 12.71
C ASN A 338 -16.06 -23.03 11.91
N PHE A 339 -15.98 -22.52 10.67
CA PHE A 339 -14.74 -22.52 9.92
C PHE A 339 -13.79 -21.53 10.55
N ASP A 340 -12.58 -21.99 10.83
CA ASP A 340 -11.48 -21.12 11.19
C ASP A 340 -10.47 -21.10 10.04
N ASN A 341 -9.49 -20.21 10.08
CA ASN A 341 -8.30 -20.30 9.25
C ASN A 341 -7.11 -20.59 10.16
N SER A 342 -7.14 -21.64 10.97
CA SER A 342 -5.96 -22.11 11.70
C SER A 342 -5.32 -23.32 10.99
N SER A 343 -4.10 -23.67 11.36
CA SER A 343 -3.47 -24.91 10.89
C SER A 343 -4.04 -26.16 11.54
N ARG A 344 -4.86 -26.02 12.60
CA ARG A 344 -5.39 -27.14 13.37
C ARG A 344 -6.51 -27.85 12.60
N PRO A 345 -6.61 -29.18 12.68
CA PRO A 345 -7.79 -29.89 12.22
C PRO A 345 -9.04 -29.50 13.00
N GLU A 346 -10.00 -28.87 12.31
CA GLU A 346 -11.30 -28.49 12.87
C GLU A 346 -12.42 -29.34 12.27
N ALA A 347 -13.40 -29.74 13.08
CA ALA A 347 -14.49 -30.64 12.65
C ALA A 347 -15.31 -30.10 11.45
N ALA A 348 -15.43 -28.77 11.34
CA ALA A 348 -16.08 -28.09 10.22
C ALA A 348 -15.42 -28.41 8.86
N GLY A 349 -14.15 -28.82 8.85
CA GLY A 349 -13.38 -29.05 7.63
C GLY A 349 -12.75 -27.77 7.10
N LEU A 350 -12.40 -27.78 5.82
CA LEU A 350 -11.69 -26.68 5.16
C LEU A 350 -12.57 -26.09 4.05
N VAL A 351 -12.56 -24.76 3.93
CA VAL A 351 -13.16 -24.05 2.80
C VAL A 351 -12.06 -23.33 2.03
N GLN A 352 -12.10 -23.44 0.70
CA GLN A 352 -11.15 -22.74 -0.18
C GLN A 352 -11.78 -21.70 -1.08
N ASP A 353 -13.05 -21.88 -1.45
CA ASP A 353 -13.77 -20.93 -2.27
C ASP A 353 -15.28 -21.03 -2.04
N VAL A 354 -15.99 -19.93 -2.28
CA VAL A 354 -17.43 -19.81 -2.13
C VAL A 354 -18.00 -18.96 -3.26
N PHE A 355 -19.05 -19.45 -3.90
CA PHE A 355 -19.84 -18.72 -4.87
C PHE A 355 -21.30 -18.66 -4.41
N ALA A 356 -21.79 -17.44 -4.15
CA ALA A 356 -23.19 -17.20 -3.83
C ALA A 356 -24.05 -17.29 -5.09
N LEU A 357 -25.09 -18.12 -5.08
CA LEU A 357 -26.09 -18.12 -6.14
C LEU A 357 -26.83 -16.77 -6.12
N ARG A 358 -26.94 -16.13 -7.28
CA ARG A 358 -27.47 -14.76 -7.46
C ARG A 358 -28.99 -14.72 -7.68
N ASP A 359 -29.70 -15.71 -7.16
CA ASP A 359 -31.15 -15.87 -7.27
C ASP A 359 -31.89 -15.53 -5.95
N GLY A 360 -31.15 -15.07 -4.94
CA GLY A 360 -31.70 -14.69 -3.63
C GLY A 360 -32.04 -15.87 -2.73
N SER A 361 -31.63 -17.10 -3.08
CA SER A 361 -31.99 -18.30 -2.33
C SER A 361 -31.14 -18.57 -1.09
N GLU A 362 -30.13 -17.73 -0.78
CA GLU A 362 -29.10 -18.00 0.23
C GLU A 362 -28.41 -19.37 0.07
N ARG A 363 -28.18 -19.75 -1.19
CA ARG A 363 -27.41 -20.95 -1.53
C ARG A 363 -26.03 -20.61 -2.00
N PHE A 364 -25.09 -21.48 -1.65
CA PHE A 364 -23.68 -21.29 -1.90
C PHE A 364 -23.10 -22.56 -2.53
N LEU A 365 -22.37 -22.40 -3.63
CA LEU A 365 -21.48 -23.43 -4.12
C LEU A 365 -20.15 -23.27 -3.37
N VAL A 366 -19.76 -24.27 -2.60
CA VAL A 366 -18.61 -24.23 -1.70
C VAL A 366 -17.59 -25.27 -2.14
N SER A 367 -16.35 -24.84 -2.30
CA SER A 367 -15.21 -25.75 -2.32
C SER A 367 -14.88 -26.13 -0.88
N TRP A 368 -15.27 -27.36 -0.51
CA TRP A 368 -15.20 -27.84 0.85
C TRP A 368 -14.49 -29.18 0.92
N SER A 369 -13.65 -29.33 1.95
CA SER A 369 -13.05 -30.60 2.31
C SER A 369 -13.48 -31.03 3.71
N PRO A 370 -14.02 -32.25 3.89
CA PRO A 370 -14.30 -32.77 5.23
C PRO A 370 -13.01 -32.91 6.03
N CYS A 371 -13.10 -32.71 7.35
CA CYS A 371 -11.95 -32.86 8.23
C CYS A 371 -11.47 -34.32 8.27
N ARG A 372 -10.17 -34.49 7.98
CA ARG A 372 -9.45 -35.77 7.97
C ARG A 372 -8.11 -35.60 8.69
N VAL A 373 -7.74 -36.58 9.50
CA VAL A 373 -6.47 -36.64 10.23
C VAL A 373 -5.83 -38.02 10.10
N VAL A 374 -4.55 -38.13 10.42
CA VAL A 374 -3.81 -39.39 10.42
C VAL A 374 -3.76 -39.95 11.85
N VAL A 375 -4.39 -41.11 12.05
CA VAL A 375 -4.40 -41.86 13.32
C VAL A 375 -3.85 -43.25 13.02
N ASP A 376 -2.78 -43.66 13.71
CA ASP A 376 -2.13 -44.96 13.51
C ASP A 376 -1.85 -45.28 12.03
N GLU A 377 -1.28 -44.30 11.30
CA GLU A 377 -0.97 -44.36 9.85
C GLU A 377 -2.20 -44.51 8.92
N ALA A 378 -3.42 -44.43 9.45
CA ALA A 378 -4.67 -44.47 8.69
C ALA A 378 -5.36 -43.11 8.66
N ILE A 379 -5.92 -42.75 7.50
CA ILE A 379 -6.72 -41.53 7.38
C ILE A 379 -8.08 -41.77 8.03
N THR A 380 -8.36 -40.99 9.08
CA THR A 380 -9.56 -41.06 9.91
C THR A 380 -10.35 -39.77 9.79
N SER A 381 -11.69 -39.85 9.76
CA SER A 381 -12.54 -38.66 9.79
C SER A 381 -12.49 -38.03 11.18
N CYS A 382 -12.37 -36.71 11.25
CA CYS A 382 -12.34 -36.00 12.54
C CYS A 382 -13.60 -36.23 13.40
N ASN A 383 -14.73 -36.56 12.78
CA ASN A 383 -15.99 -36.84 13.48
C ASN A 383 -15.97 -38.15 14.28
N GLN A 384 -14.93 -38.98 14.10
CA GLN A 384 -14.74 -40.22 14.85
C GLN A 384 -13.85 -40.02 16.09
N LEU A 385 -13.41 -38.79 16.35
CA LEU A 385 -12.43 -38.45 17.38
C LEU A 385 -12.99 -37.38 18.31
N ASP A 386 -12.69 -37.50 19.60
CA ASP A 386 -13.10 -36.50 20.61
C ASP A 386 -12.29 -35.19 20.47
N ASP A 387 -11.01 -35.30 20.10
CA ASP A 387 -10.13 -34.15 19.84
C ASP A 387 -9.30 -34.39 18.56
N PRO A 388 -9.82 -34.01 17.38
CA PRO A 388 -9.10 -34.19 16.12
C PRO A 388 -7.82 -33.33 16.05
N ALA A 389 -7.74 -32.25 16.82
CA ALA A 389 -6.58 -31.37 16.83
C ALA A 389 -5.34 -32.00 17.49
N ALA A 390 -5.49 -33.12 18.19
CA ALA A 390 -4.39 -33.91 18.75
C ALA A 390 -3.62 -34.73 17.71
N TYR A 391 -4.11 -34.79 16.46
CA TYR A 391 -3.58 -35.65 15.40
C TYR A 391 -3.07 -34.83 14.21
N PRO A 392 -2.04 -35.31 13.48
CA PRO A 392 -1.59 -34.67 12.24
C PRO A 392 -2.71 -34.60 11.20
N ALA A 393 -2.81 -33.48 10.48
CA ALA A 393 -3.75 -33.35 9.37
C ALA A 393 -3.42 -34.34 8.24
N ALA A 394 -4.45 -34.94 7.65
CA ALA A 394 -4.31 -35.69 6.39
C ALA A 394 -4.41 -34.73 5.19
N SER A 395 -3.97 -35.18 4.02
CA SER A 395 -4.14 -34.42 2.77
C SER A 395 -5.64 -34.11 2.54
N PRO A 396 -5.99 -32.86 2.21
CA PRO A 396 -7.37 -32.47 2.03
C PRO A 396 -7.98 -33.12 0.78
N LEU A 397 -9.28 -33.34 0.84
CA LEU A 397 -10.11 -33.90 -0.23
C LEU A 397 -11.18 -32.88 -0.61
N PHE A 398 -10.86 -31.92 -1.47
CA PHE A 398 -11.78 -30.85 -1.85
C PHE A 398 -12.82 -31.33 -2.85
N GLY A 399 -14.10 -31.23 -2.49
CA GLY A 399 -15.23 -31.39 -3.40
C GLY A 399 -15.97 -30.07 -3.61
N LEU A 400 -16.89 -30.05 -4.56
CA LEU A 400 -17.87 -28.97 -4.71
C LEU A 400 -19.19 -29.38 -4.08
N TRP A 401 -19.74 -28.52 -3.24
CA TRP A 401 -20.96 -28.79 -2.48
C TRP A 401 -21.91 -27.62 -2.57
N LEU A 402 -23.20 -27.90 -2.72
CA LEU A 402 -24.25 -26.90 -2.65
C LEU A 402 -24.75 -26.82 -1.22
N PHE A 403 -24.49 -25.72 -0.55
CA PHE A 403 -24.99 -25.42 0.79
C PHE A 403 -26.25 -24.55 0.65
N ASP A 404 -27.32 -24.94 1.34
CA ASP A 404 -28.57 -24.19 1.46
C ASP A 404 -28.73 -23.78 2.92
N LEU A 405 -28.58 -22.48 3.20
CA LEU A 405 -28.61 -21.97 4.57
C LEU A 405 -30.03 -21.89 5.14
N VAL A 406 -31.06 -21.80 4.29
CA VAL A 406 -32.47 -21.76 4.71
C VAL A 406 -32.93 -23.15 5.11
N LYS A 407 -32.66 -24.16 4.28
CA LYS A 407 -33.01 -25.56 4.55
C LYS A 407 -32.00 -26.24 5.48
N GLN A 408 -30.84 -25.63 5.67
CA GLN A 408 -29.70 -26.22 6.37
C GLN A 408 -29.28 -27.57 5.76
N THR A 409 -29.18 -27.61 4.43
CA THR A 409 -28.77 -28.81 3.69
C THR A 409 -27.45 -28.60 2.96
N GLN A 410 -26.71 -29.68 2.76
CA GLN A 410 -25.52 -29.72 1.92
C GLN A 410 -25.64 -30.89 0.96
N VAL A 411 -25.47 -30.64 -0.34
CA VAL A 411 -25.60 -31.66 -1.39
C VAL A 411 -24.31 -31.71 -2.21
N PRO A 412 -23.72 -32.90 -2.45
CA PRO A 412 -22.51 -33.00 -3.26
C PRO A 412 -22.82 -32.67 -4.72
N VAL A 413 -22.08 -31.70 -5.27
CA VAL A 413 -22.10 -31.32 -6.69
C VAL A 413 -20.98 -32.01 -7.45
N LYS A 414 -19.81 -32.17 -6.80
CA LYS A 414 -18.70 -33.00 -7.27
C LYS A 414 -17.96 -33.52 -6.05
N LEU A 415 -17.82 -34.83 -5.95
CA LEU A 415 -17.00 -35.45 -4.90
C LEU A 415 -15.52 -35.13 -5.16
N GLY A 416 -14.76 -34.95 -4.09
CA GLY A 416 -13.33 -34.68 -4.18
C GLY A 416 -12.53 -35.90 -4.63
N THR A 417 -11.40 -35.63 -5.29
CA THR A 417 -10.39 -36.62 -5.68
C THR A 417 -9.12 -36.35 -4.88
N GLU A 418 -8.40 -37.40 -4.49
CA GLU A 418 -7.11 -37.25 -3.78
C GLU A 418 -6.14 -36.38 -4.60
N GLN A 419 -5.36 -35.53 -3.90
CA GLN A 419 -4.38 -34.63 -4.49
C GLN A 419 -4.94 -33.56 -5.45
N GLN A 420 -6.25 -33.30 -5.43
CA GLN A 420 -6.89 -32.25 -6.23
C GLN A 420 -7.60 -31.21 -5.36
N LEU A 421 -7.42 -29.94 -5.73
CA LEU A 421 -8.14 -28.79 -5.23
C LEU A 421 -9.13 -28.31 -6.31
N LEU A 422 -10.40 -28.22 -5.96
CA LEU A 422 -11.44 -27.61 -6.81
C LEU A 422 -11.68 -26.17 -6.33
N THR A 423 -11.66 -25.17 -7.20
CA THR A 423 -11.82 -23.75 -6.83
C THR A 423 -12.56 -22.97 -7.91
N GLU A 424 -12.96 -21.75 -7.57
CA GLU A 424 -13.49 -20.74 -8.50
C GLU A 424 -14.72 -21.20 -9.27
N ALA A 425 -15.55 -21.98 -8.59
CA ALA A 425 -16.73 -22.54 -9.22
C ALA A 425 -17.78 -21.44 -9.42
N VAL A 426 -18.23 -21.25 -10.67
CA VAL A 426 -19.27 -20.29 -11.04
C VAL A 426 -20.45 -21.01 -11.66
N VAL A 427 -21.66 -20.63 -11.28
CA VAL A 427 -22.90 -21.15 -11.87
C VAL A 427 -23.31 -20.20 -13.00
N LEU A 428 -23.43 -20.71 -14.24
CA LEU A 428 -23.75 -19.95 -15.45
C LEU A 428 -25.24 -19.60 -15.50
N GLN A 429 -25.68 -18.80 -14.53
CA GLN A 429 -27.02 -18.27 -14.42
C GLN A 429 -27.04 -16.77 -14.70
N GLN A 430 -28.16 -16.28 -15.23
CA GLN A 430 -28.38 -14.85 -15.40
C GLN A 430 -28.55 -14.18 -14.02
N TYR A 431 -28.01 -12.98 -13.88
CA TYR A 431 -28.19 -12.15 -12.68
C TYR A 431 -28.43 -10.68 -13.06
N THR A 432 -28.88 -9.89 -12.08
CA THR A 432 -29.16 -8.46 -12.28
C THR A 432 -27.88 -7.69 -12.59
N ARG A 433 -27.88 -6.95 -13.71
CA ARG A 433 -26.77 -6.06 -14.07
C ARG A 433 -26.61 -4.96 -13.00
N PRO A 434 -25.37 -4.64 -12.59
CA PRO A 434 -25.09 -3.45 -11.80
C PRO A 434 -25.61 -2.17 -12.45
N VAL A 435 -25.80 -1.12 -11.65
CA VAL A 435 -26.10 0.22 -12.16
C VAL A 435 -24.95 0.73 -13.02
N PHE A 436 -25.27 1.35 -14.15
CA PHE A 436 -24.28 2.03 -14.97
C PHE A 436 -23.92 3.38 -14.36
N LEU A 437 -22.64 3.57 -14.05
CA LEU A 437 -22.08 4.86 -13.68
C LEU A 437 -21.35 5.46 -14.89
N PRO A 438 -21.78 6.63 -15.41
CA PRO A 438 -21.02 7.34 -16.42
C PRO A 438 -19.69 7.84 -15.85
N ALA A 439 -18.78 8.30 -16.72
CA ALA A 439 -17.62 9.08 -16.29
C ALA A 439 -18.05 10.25 -15.38
N ASN A 440 -17.18 10.63 -14.46
CA ASN A 440 -17.43 11.61 -13.42
C ASN A 440 -18.00 12.90 -14.03
N PRO A 441 -19.28 13.23 -13.78
CA PRO A 441 -19.89 14.40 -14.37
C PRO A 441 -19.33 15.71 -13.82
N ASP A 442 -18.69 15.65 -12.65
CA ASP A 442 -18.10 16.81 -11.97
C ASP A 442 -16.61 17.00 -12.31
N ALA A 443 -16.04 16.16 -13.18
CA ALA A 443 -14.66 16.30 -13.62
C ALA A 443 -14.47 17.56 -14.47
N ASP A 444 -13.47 18.36 -14.12
CA ASP A 444 -13.10 19.56 -14.89
C ASP A 444 -12.29 19.16 -16.13
N ALA A 445 -12.84 19.47 -17.31
CA ALA A 445 -12.23 19.10 -18.59
C ALA A 445 -10.90 19.83 -18.87
N GLN A 446 -10.71 21.05 -18.34
CA GLN A 446 -9.47 21.80 -18.52
C GLN A 446 -8.36 21.23 -17.63
N LEU A 447 -8.67 20.91 -16.37
CA LEU A 447 -7.74 20.21 -15.49
C LEU A 447 -7.39 18.83 -16.07
N ALA A 448 -8.39 18.08 -16.56
CA ALA A 448 -8.15 16.78 -17.16
C ALA A 448 -7.21 16.85 -18.38
N ALA A 449 -7.40 17.84 -19.26
CA ALA A 449 -6.53 18.07 -20.41
C ALA A 449 -5.08 18.40 -20.04
N ASN A 450 -4.86 18.96 -18.84
CA ASN A 450 -3.54 19.31 -18.33
C ASN A 450 -2.91 18.22 -17.44
N GLY A 451 -3.60 17.08 -17.23
CA GLY A 451 -3.17 16.07 -16.27
C GLY A 451 -3.22 16.54 -14.81
N GLU A 452 -4.11 17.48 -14.51
CA GLU A 452 -4.29 18.09 -13.20
C GLU A 452 -5.55 17.57 -12.50
N ALA A 453 -5.56 17.65 -11.17
CA ALA A 453 -6.70 17.43 -10.29
C ALA A 453 -6.66 18.44 -9.13
N ILE A 454 -7.71 18.50 -8.30
CA ILE A 454 -7.76 19.36 -7.10
C ILE A 454 -7.78 18.48 -5.85
N LEU A 455 -6.87 18.77 -4.92
CA LEU A 455 -6.95 18.31 -3.54
C LEU A 455 -7.63 19.40 -2.70
N ASP A 456 -8.74 19.06 -2.03
CA ASP A 456 -9.51 19.96 -1.17
C ASP A 456 -9.62 19.36 0.25
N ILE A 457 -9.06 20.02 1.25
CA ILE A 457 -9.10 19.61 2.65
C ILE A 457 -9.84 20.70 3.43
N ARG A 458 -10.95 20.34 4.08
CA ARG A 458 -11.78 21.32 4.80
C ARG A 458 -11.07 21.89 6.03
N SER A 459 -10.38 21.08 6.81
CA SER A 459 -9.45 21.57 7.83
C SER A 459 -8.43 20.51 8.23
N VAL A 460 -7.14 20.85 8.22
CA VAL A 460 -6.07 19.97 8.74
C VAL A 460 -6.13 19.75 10.25
N TYR A 461 -6.99 20.50 10.96
CA TYR A 461 -7.22 20.36 12.41
C TYR A 461 -8.39 19.43 12.75
N ASP A 462 -9.11 18.93 11.74
CA ASP A 462 -10.17 17.95 11.87
C ASP A 462 -9.59 16.55 11.92
N ILE A 463 -9.84 15.81 13.00
CA ILE A 463 -9.50 14.40 13.14
C ILE A 463 -10.78 13.61 13.39
N GLY A 464 -11.37 13.04 12.34
CA GLY A 464 -12.60 12.24 12.43
C GLY A 464 -13.80 13.02 12.99
N GLY A 465 -13.97 14.28 12.59
CA GLY A 465 -15.03 15.18 13.04
C GLY A 465 -14.75 15.84 14.39
N GLU A 466 -13.52 15.73 14.92
CA GLU A 466 -13.11 16.34 16.19
C GLU A 466 -12.01 17.37 15.96
N ALA A 467 -12.21 18.57 16.51
CA ALA A 467 -11.26 19.67 16.36
C ALA A 467 -10.11 19.50 17.35
N THR A 468 -8.89 19.42 16.84
CA THR A 468 -7.67 19.38 17.66
C THR A 468 -7.28 20.76 18.19
N LEU A 469 -7.75 21.83 17.54
CA LEU A 469 -7.50 23.23 17.88
C LEU A 469 -8.75 24.10 17.63
N PRO A 470 -8.84 25.29 18.27
CA PRO A 470 -10.00 26.18 18.11
C PRO A 470 -10.00 26.88 16.73
N VAL A 471 -10.54 26.21 15.71
CA VAL A 471 -10.52 26.69 14.31
C VAL A 471 -11.13 28.09 14.14
N ALA A 472 -12.24 28.40 14.82
CA ALA A 472 -12.83 29.74 14.74
C ALA A 472 -11.91 30.85 15.27
N GLN A 473 -11.06 30.54 16.27
CA GLN A 473 -10.06 31.46 16.79
C GLN A 473 -8.87 31.59 15.83
N LEU A 474 -8.41 30.46 15.26
CA LEU A 474 -7.32 30.45 14.28
C LEU A 474 -7.69 31.19 12.98
N ALA A 475 -8.96 31.10 12.58
CA ALA A 475 -9.51 31.76 11.40
C ALA A 475 -9.69 33.28 11.55
N ASP A 476 -9.77 33.80 12.78
CA ASP A 476 -9.99 35.22 13.06
C ASP A 476 -8.63 35.97 13.15
N PRO A 477 -8.28 36.84 12.17
CA PRO A 477 -6.98 37.52 12.15
C PRO A 477 -6.75 38.54 13.27
N MET A 478 -7.80 38.90 14.02
CA MET A 478 -7.70 39.74 15.22
C MET A 478 -7.42 38.94 16.49
N GLN A 479 -7.60 37.62 16.46
CA GLN A 479 -7.31 36.72 17.58
C GLN A 479 -6.03 35.91 17.38
N THR A 480 -5.70 35.55 16.15
CA THR A 480 -4.53 34.74 15.80
C THR A 480 -3.75 35.40 14.67
N ASN A 481 -2.47 35.71 14.91
CA ASN A 481 -1.58 36.15 13.85
C ASN A 481 -0.88 34.97 13.15
N ALA A 482 -0.22 35.26 12.04
CA ALA A 482 0.55 34.34 11.24
C ALA A 482 1.47 33.41 12.06
N ALA A 483 2.28 33.98 12.95
CA ALA A 483 3.31 33.27 13.72
C ALA A 483 2.74 32.36 14.83
N GLN A 484 1.48 32.58 15.22
CA GLN A 484 0.79 31.76 16.22
C GLN A 484 0.16 30.49 15.63
N ARG A 485 0.08 30.36 14.29
CA ARG A 485 -0.51 29.19 13.64
C ARG A 485 0.48 28.01 13.65
N PRO A 486 0.12 26.85 14.24
CA PRO A 486 1.05 25.74 14.37
C PRO A 486 1.31 25.00 13.06
N VAL A 487 0.32 24.96 12.16
CA VAL A 487 0.47 24.47 10.79
C VAL A 487 0.40 25.66 9.84
N ARG A 488 1.36 25.74 8.93
CA ARG A 488 1.54 26.86 7.99
C ARG A 488 1.49 26.42 6.54
N TYR A 489 1.98 25.21 6.25
CA TYR A 489 2.06 24.70 4.89
C TYR A 489 1.71 23.22 4.83
N LEU A 490 1.34 22.77 3.64
CA LEU A 490 1.21 21.36 3.28
C LEU A 490 2.27 21.04 2.23
N SER A 491 3.04 19.97 2.47
CA SER A 491 3.99 19.41 1.51
C SER A 491 3.38 18.19 0.84
N LEU A 492 3.55 18.07 -0.47
CA LEU A 492 3.16 16.91 -1.25
C LEU A 492 4.40 16.25 -1.84
N VAL A 493 4.55 14.95 -1.63
CA VAL A 493 5.60 14.15 -2.24
C VAL A 493 4.97 13.00 -3.02
N ARG A 494 5.70 12.48 -3.99
CA ARG A 494 5.33 11.28 -4.73
C ARG A 494 6.30 10.15 -4.45
N GLY A 495 5.82 8.91 -4.48
CA GLY A 495 6.72 7.77 -4.61
C GLY A 495 7.26 7.68 -6.04
N VAL A 496 8.53 7.35 -6.19
CA VAL A 496 9.17 7.12 -7.49
C VAL A 496 9.12 5.61 -7.77
N PRO A 497 8.42 5.18 -8.83
CA PRO A 497 8.42 3.77 -9.24
C PRO A 497 9.84 3.31 -9.52
N ILE A 498 10.24 2.18 -8.91
CA ILE A 498 11.56 1.59 -9.11
C ILE A 498 11.51 0.71 -10.36
N PRO A 499 12.39 0.90 -11.35
CA PRO A 499 12.45 0.07 -12.53
C PRO A 499 12.95 -1.35 -12.20
N PRO A 500 12.60 -2.35 -13.02
CA PRO A 500 13.25 -3.65 -12.98
C PRO A 500 14.74 -3.54 -13.36
N GLU A 501 15.53 -4.53 -12.96
CA GLU A 501 17.00 -4.50 -13.09
C GLU A 501 17.48 -4.48 -14.55
N ASP A 502 16.71 -5.05 -15.48
CA ASP A 502 16.97 -5.03 -16.93
C ASP A 502 16.88 -3.62 -17.54
N VAL A 503 16.08 -2.73 -16.92
CA VAL A 503 15.99 -1.32 -17.29
C VAL A 503 17.07 -0.51 -16.57
N ARG A 504 17.19 -0.69 -15.25
CA ARG A 504 18.16 0.04 -14.42
C ARG A 504 18.38 -0.70 -13.10
N GLU A 505 19.58 -1.24 -12.91
CA GLU A 505 20.03 -1.71 -11.61
C GLU A 505 20.19 -0.53 -10.64
N VAL A 506 19.58 -0.65 -9.45
CA VAL A 506 19.61 0.36 -8.40
C VAL A 506 20.27 -0.24 -7.16
N PRO A 507 21.56 0.06 -6.88
CA PRO A 507 22.28 -0.54 -5.77
C PRO A 507 21.70 -0.11 -4.42
N ASN A 508 21.77 -0.99 -3.43
CA ASN A 508 21.12 -0.79 -2.13
C ASN A 508 21.56 0.50 -1.39
N PHE A 509 22.79 0.97 -1.58
CA PHE A 509 23.26 2.20 -0.95
C PHE A 509 22.51 3.45 -1.47
N ALA A 510 21.95 3.41 -2.67
CA ALA A 510 21.30 4.55 -3.30
C ALA A 510 20.01 4.99 -2.58
N PHE A 511 19.32 4.06 -1.91
CA PHE A 511 18.13 4.37 -1.12
C PHE A 511 18.44 5.12 0.18
N GLY A 512 19.67 5.02 0.68
CA GLY A 512 20.09 5.62 1.94
C GLY A 512 19.92 4.72 3.16
N VAL A 513 19.83 5.31 4.36
CA VAL A 513 19.81 4.58 5.65
C VAL A 513 18.45 3.94 5.94
N ASN A 514 17.41 4.38 5.23
CA ASN A 514 16.04 3.91 5.39
C ASN A 514 15.47 3.41 4.05
N ARG A 515 15.90 2.21 3.63
CA ARG A 515 15.46 1.58 2.37
C ARG A 515 13.93 1.38 2.29
N ARG A 516 13.25 1.22 3.43
CA ARG A 516 11.79 0.98 3.51
C ARG A 516 10.94 2.12 2.96
N GLN A 517 11.52 3.30 2.81
CA GLN A 517 10.83 4.47 2.26
C GLN A 517 10.97 4.60 0.74
N LEU A 518 11.84 3.79 0.13
CA LEU A 518 12.22 3.85 -1.29
C LEU A 518 12.54 5.30 -1.73
N MET A 519 12.46 5.57 -3.04
CA MET A 519 12.77 6.86 -3.62
C MET A 519 11.53 7.75 -3.71
N ARG A 520 11.69 9.06 -3.43
CA ARG A 520 10.59 10.04 -3.43
C ARG A 520 11.03 11.39 -3.98
N GLU A 521 10.12 12.09 -4.64
CA GLU A 521 10.33 13.45 -5.13
C GLU A 521 9.33 14.41 -4.49
N LEU A 522 9.76 15.65 -4.25
CA LEU A 522 8.88 16.71 -3.74
C LEU A 522 8.06 17.26 -4.91
N VAL A 523 6.74 17.07 -4.88
CA VAL A 523 5.81 17.59 -5.90
C VAL A 523 5.60 19.09 -5.71
N GLY A 524 5.62 19.54 -4.45
CA GLY A 524 5.62 20.96 -4.11
C GLY A 524 4.90 21.23 -2.80
N ILE A 525 4.72 22.51 -2.50
CA ILE A 525 4.22 23.00 -1.22
C ILE A 525 3.09 24.00 -1.47
N THR A 526 2.12 24.06 -0.56
CA THR A 526 1.03 25.05 -0.60
C THR A 526 0.76 25.60 0.81
N PRO A 527 0.37 26.87 0.96
CA PRO A 527 -0.01 27.44 2.25
C PRO A 527 -1.32 26.85 2.78
N VAL A 528 -1.36 26.59 4.09
CA VAL A 528 -2.58 26.26 4.82
C VAL A 528 -3.27 27.56 5.25
N GLN A 529 -4.56 27.69 4.95
CA GLN A 529 -5.34 28.90 5.26
C GLN A 529 -5.62 29.01 6.78
N PRO A 530 -6.00 30.18 7.31
CA PRO A 530 -6.16 30.39 8.76
C PRO A 530 -7.13 29.43 9.46
N ASP A 531 -8.21 29.02 8.80
CA ASP A 531 -9.17 28.01 9.27
C ASP A 531 -8.67 26.54 9.14
N GLY A 532 -7.41 26.36 8.71
CA GLY A 532 -6.81 25.06 8.46
C GLY A 532 -7.15 24.45 7.10
N SER A 533 -7.92 25.13 6.25
CA SER A 533 -8.30 24.59 4.94
C SER A 533 -7.17 24.65 3.91
N VAL A 534 -7.20 23.71 2.96
CA VAL A 534 -6.26 23.63 1.82
C VAL A 534 -7.07 23.34 0.56
N ARG A 535 -6.79 24.06 -0.52
CA ARG A 535 -7.30 23.75 -1.86
C ARG A 535 -6.22 24.07 -2.87
N VAL A 536 -5.80 23.08 -3.65
CA VAL A 536 -4.65 23.22 -4.55
C VAL A 536 -4.72 22.26 -5.74
N LYS A 537 -4.20 22.69 -6.87
CA LYS A 537 -3.91 21.83 -8.02
C LYS A 537 -2.80 20.84 -7.71
N VAL A 538 -3.02 19.58 -8.08
CA VAL A 538 -2.06 18.48 -7.94
C VAL A 538 -1.98 17.70 -9.24
N PRO A 539 -0.87 16.98 -9.51
CA PRO A 539 -0.84 16.02 -10.61
C PRO A 539 -1.88 14.92 -10.43
N ALA A 540 -2.61 14.62 -11.49
CA ALA A 540 -3.51 13.48 -11.55
C ALA A 540 -2.75 12.18 -11.81
N ASN A 541 -3.35 11.04 -11.48
CA ASN A 541 -2.89 9.70 -11.83
C ASN A 541 -1.48 9.38 -11.30
N VAL A 542 -1.09 9.97 -10.17
CA VAL A 542 0.18 9.70 -9.49
C VAL A 542 -0.05 9.41 -8.00
N PRO A 543 0.79 8.55 -7.37
CA PRO A 543 0.70 8.25 -5.95
C PRO A 543 1.30 9.38 -5.11
N LEU A 544 0.45 10.09 -4.35
CA LEU A 544 0.82 11.22 -3.50
C LEU A 544 0.77 10.86 -2.02
N ALA A 545 1.72 11.39 -1.26
CA ALA A 545 1.72 11.44 0.19
C ALA A 545 1.87 12.88 0.66
N LEU A 546 1.30 13.18 1.83
CA LEU A 546 1.20 14.53 2.35
C LEU A 546 1.83 14.65 3.75
N SER A 547 2.34 15.84 4.07
CA SER A 547 2.85 16.20 5.40
C SER A 547 2.50 17.64 5.74
N LEU A 548 2.07 17.91 6.98
CA LEU A 548 1.81 19.25 7.49
C LEU A 548 3.11 19.87 8.01
N LEU A 549 3.40 21.12 7.67
CA LEU A 549 4.63 21.82 8.04
C LEU A 549 4.36 23.04 8.94
N ASN A 550 5.31 23.36 9.83
CA ASN A 550 5.37 24.63 10.56
C ASN A 550 5.93 25.78 9.70
N SER A 551 6.11 26.96 10.31
CA SER A 551 6.70 28.15 9.68
C SER A 551 8.13 27.93 9.17
N GLU A 552 8.88 27.05 9.81
CA GLU A 552 10.25 26.73 9.44
C GLU A 552 10.35 25.68 8.31
N GLY A 553 9.22 25.15 7.82
CA GLY A 553 9.19 24.11 6.79
C GLY A 553 9.48 22.70 7.30
N GLN A 554 9.40 22.47 8.61
CA GLN A 554 9.57 21.16 9.24
C GLN A 554 8.22 20.48 9.45
N ALA A 555 8.16 19.18 9.17
CA ALA A 555 6.96 18.40 9.38
C ALA A 555 6.53 18.36 10.86
N VAL A 556 5.27 18.73 11.11
CA VAL A 556 4.59 18.64 12.41
C VAL A 556 3.61 17.48 12.49
N SER A 557 3.35 16.82 11.36
CA SER A 557 2.63 15.55 11.28
C SER A 557 3.57 14.44 10.83
N PRO A 558 3.28 13.17 11.14
CA PRO A 558 3.78 12.06 10.34
C PRO A 558 3.39 12.26 8.87
N GLN A 559 4.22 11.74 7.97
CA GLN A 559 3.82 11.61 6.57
C GLN A 559 2.61 10.66 6.46
N HIS A 560 1.67 11.00 5.60
CA HIS A 560 0.54 10.12 5.24
C HIS A 560 1.06 8.81 4.61
N GLN A 561 0.74 7.66 5.22
CA GLN A 561 1.27 6.34 4.83
C GLN A 561 0.27 5.51 4.03
N GLN A 562 -0.49 6.20 3.18
CA GLN A 562 -1.33 5.62 2.14
C GLN A 562 -1.16 6.46 0.87
N TRP A 563 -1.02 5.83 -0.29
CA TRP A 563 -0.93 6.55 -1.56
C TRP A 563 -2.30 7.13 -1.95
N ILE A 564 -2.40 8.45 -1.94
CA ILE A 564 -3.55 9.20 -2.44
C ILE A 564 -3.38 9.33 -3.96
N THR A 565 -4.44 9.02 -4.71
CA THR A 565 -4.46 9.12 -6.17
C THR A 565 -5.74 9.82 -6.60
N LEU A 566 -5.64 10.80 -7.51
CA LEU A 566 -6.78 11.53 -8.05
C LEU A 566 -6.84 11.30 -9.56
N ALA A 567 -8.03 11.05 -10.10
CA ALA A 567 -8.25 10.99 -11.53
C ALA A 567 -8.10 12.38 -12.18
N ALA A 568 -7.81 12.41 -13.48
CA ALA A 568 -7.66 13.67 -14.20
C ALA A 568 -8.97 14.47 -14.21
N GLY A 569 -8.90 15.74 -13.80
CA GLY A 569 -10.07 16.61 -13.65
C GLY A 569 -10.86 16.43 -12.34
N GLU A 570 -10.50 15.47 -11.49
CA GLU A 570 -11.20 15.21 -10.23
C GLU A 570 -10.94 16.31 -9.19
N THR A 571 -11.93 16.58 -8.35
CA THR A 571 -11.72 17.22 -7.04
C THR A 571 -11.88 16.17 -5.96
N LEU A 572 -10.79 15.79 -5.30
CA LEU A 572 -10.83 14.90 -4.13
C LEU A 572 -10.97 15.75 -2.86
N SER A 573 -12.07 15.55 -2.15
CA SER A 573 -12.40 16.29 -0.93
C SER A 573 -12.21 15.44 0.32
N CYS A 574 -11.53 15.97 1.32
CA CYS A 574 -11.37 15.39 2.65
C CYS A 574 -11.87 16.37 3.72
N ASN A 575 -12.63 15.88 4.71
CA ASN A 575 -13.00 16.72 5.86
C ASN A 575 -11.79 17.09 6.73
N GLY A 576 -10.84 16.15 6.87
CA GLY A 576 -9.73 16.28 7.80
C GLY A 576 -8.58 15.31 7.57
N CYS A 577 -7.76 15.16 8.60
CA CYS A 577 -6.66 14.21 8.68
C CYS A 577 -7.03 13.03 9.61
N HIS A 578 -6.17 12.01 9.70
CA HIS A 578 -6.31 10.92 10.67
C HIS A 578 -5.20 10.94 11.72
N ALA A 579 -5.46 10.23 12.82
CA ALA A 579 -4.48 9.95 13.85
C ALA A 579 -4.57 8.48 14.25
N ALA A 580 -3.45 7.87 14.69
CA ALA A 580 -3.41 6.45 15.03
C ALA A 580 -4.37 6.05 16.18
N ASN A 581 -4.80 7.01 17.00
CA ASN A 581 -5.74 6.81 18.11
C ASN A 581 -7.19 7.15 17.74
N ASN A 582 -7.49 7.46 16.48
CA ASN A 582 -8.84 7.72 15.98
C ASN A 582 -9.08 6.86 14.74
N THR A 583 -9.98 5.89 14.88
CA THR A 583 -10.33 4.92 13.84
C THR A 583 -11.49 5.39 12.96
N ARG A 584 -12.10 6.55 13.23
CA ARG A 584 -13.21 7.05 12.42
C ARG A 584 -12.73 7.29 10.98
N PRO A 585 -13.53 6.88 9.98
CA PRO A 585 -13.17 7.10 8.59
C PRO A 585 -13.20 8.60 8.26
N HIS A 586 -12.30 9.00 7.37
CA HIS A 586 -12.27 10.28 6.68
C HIS A 586 -12.00 10.02 5.20
N GLY A 587 -12.42 10.93 4.32
CA GLY A 587 -12.20 10.78 2.87
C GLY A 587 -13.09 9.69 2.24
N ARG A 588 -14.07 9.19 2.99
CA ARG A 588 -15.16 8.35 2.49
C ARG A 588 -16.39 9.22 2.31
N GLN A 589 -16.92 9.31 1.09
CA GLN A 589 -18.04 10.20 0.78
C GLN A 589 -19.32 9.84 1.55
N SER A 590 -19.51 8.56 1.88
CA SER A 590 -20.65 8.06 2.65
C SER A 590 -20.24 7.71 4.08
N GLY A 591 -20.90 8.29 5.08
CA GLY A 591 -20.76 7.83 6.46
C GLY A 591 -19.50 8.32 7.19
N GLU A 592 -18.82 9.35 6.69
CA GLU A 592 -17.84 10.09 7.49
C GLU A 592 -18.51 11.10 8.43
N TRP A 593 -17.79 11.51 9.47
CA TRP A 593 -18.29 12.53 10.40
C TRP A 593 -18.34 13.91 9.73
N PRO A 594 -19.31 14.77 10.07
CA PRO A 594 -19.36 16.13 9.57
C PRO A 594 -18.08 16.88 9.91
N SER A 595 -17.59 17.68 8.95
CA SER A 595 -16.40 18.48 9.19
C SER A 595 -16.59 19.50 10.31
N ILE A 596 -15.53 19.73 11.08
CA ILE A 596 -15.44 20.79 12.08
C ILE A 596 -15.32 22.18 11.46
N ASN A 597 -15.03 22.26 10.16
CA ASN A 597 -15.04 23.50 9.38
C ASN A 597 -16.14 23.47 8.31
N PRO A 598 -17.43 23.62 8.68
CA PRO A 598 -18.54 23.61 7.74
C PRO A 598 -18.65 24.89 6.89
N GLY A 599 -17.77 25.89 7.10
CA GLY A 599 -17.92 27.22 6.52
C GLY A 599 -19.10 28.01 7.13
N PRO A 600 -19.40 29.21 6.63
CA PRO A 600 -20.51 30.01 7.13
C PRO A 600 -21.85 29.43 6.69
N ALA A 601 -22.88 29.49 7.56
CA ALA A 601 -24.21 28.93 7.25
C ALA A 601 -25.00 29.73 6.20
N SER A 602 -24.61 30.97 5.94
CA SER A 602 -25.19 31.86 4.93
C SER A 602 -24.09 32.73 4.34
N ALA A 603 -24.33 33.32 3.15
CA ALA A 603 -23.39 34.27 2.57
C ALA A 603 -23.16 35.45 3.54
N THR A 604 -21.91 35.83 3.75
CA THR A 604 -21.52 36.95 4.61
C THR A 604 -20.62 37.92 3.85
N GLY A 605 -20.50 39.16 4.34
CA GLY A 605 -19.60 40.15 3.74
C GLY A 605 -18.11 39.81 3.90
N SER A 606 -17.77 38.99 4.91
CA SER A 606 -16.43 38.47 5.18
C SER A 606 -16.52 37.31 6.19
N PHE A 607 -15.43 36.56 6.35
CA PHE A 607 -15.20 35.81 7.58
C PHE A 607 -15.02 36.79 8.77
N PRO A 608 -15.21 36.36 10.03
CA PRO A 608 -15.05 37.22 11.20
C PRO A 608 -13.71 37.97 11.21
N ASN A 609 -13.76 39.30 11.22
CA ASN A 609 -12.61 40.22 11.18
C ASN A 609 -11.61 40.01 10.03
N ALA A 610 -12.00 39.26 9.00
CA ALA A 610 -11.18 39.02 7.82
C ALA A 610 -11.43 40.07 6.73
N ASN A 611 -10.52 40.10 5.75
CA ASN A 611 -10.53 40.99 4.61
C ASN A 611 -11.90 40.94 3.87
N PRO A 612 -12.64 42.07 3.80
CA PRO A 612 -13.96 42.11 3.18
C PRO A 612 -13.95 41.96 1.65
N LEU A 613 -12.76 41.93 1.02
CA LEU A 613 -12.62 41.61 -0.41
C LEU A 613 -12.70 40.10 -0.69
N LEU A 614 -12.74 39.26 0.35
CA LEU A 614 -12.84 37.80 0.24
C LEU A 614 -14.17 37.28 0.85
N PRO A 615 -15.35 37.68 0.32
CA PRO A 615 -16.63 37.25 0.86
C PRO A 615 -16.91 35.76 0.57
N PRO A 616 -17.21 34.95 1.60
CA PRO A 616 -17.54 33.53 1.40
C PRO A 616 -18.99 33.30 0.99
N ASN A 617 -19.23 32.27 0.18
CA ASN A 617 -20.56 31.68 0.00
C ASN A 617 -20.91 30.75 1.18
N PRO A 618 -22.20 30.39 1.36
CA PRO A 618 -22.57 29.39 2.35
C PRO A 618 -21.77 28.09 2.15
N GLY A 619 -21.20 27.55 3.22
CA GLY A 619 -20.47 26.27 3.19
C GLY A 619 -18.99 26.34 2.80
N GLU A 620 -18.52 27.48 2.29
CA GLU A 620 -17.13 27.62 1.83
C GLU A 620 -16.15 27.75 3.00
N THR A 621 -15.03 27.03 2.90
CA THR A 621 -13.83 27.29 3.70
C THR A 621 -13.07 28.51 3.17
N MET A 622 -12.07 28.98 3.91
CA MET A 622 -11.18 30.06 3.45
C MET A 622 -10.45 29.68 2.15
N ALA A 623 -9.95 28.45 2.03
CA ALA A 623 -9.27 27.98 0.82
C ALA A 623 -10.21 27.91 -0.38
N GLN A 624 -11.44 27.45 -0.19
CA GLN A 624 -12.46 27.42 -1.26
C GLN A 624 -12.86 28.83 -1.70
N THR A 625 -13.04 29.75 -0.75
CA THR A 625 -13.34 31.16 -1.02
C THR A 625 -12.21 31.82 -1.81
N MET A 626 -10.96 31.58 -1.41
CA MET A 626 -9.76 32.07 -2.09
C MET A 626 -9.69 31.54 -3.52
N ALA A 627 -9.84 30.23 -3.71
CA ALA A 627 -9.78 29.60 -5.03
C ALA A 627 -10.84 30.14 -5.99
N ARG A 628 -12.08 30.33 -5.51
CA ARG A 628 -13.16 30.88 -6.33
C ARG A 628 -12.91 32.33 -6.77
N LEU A 629 -12.36 33.16 -5.88
CA LEU A 629 -12.20 34.60 -6.13
C LEU A 629 -10.89 34.95 -6.83
N LEU A 630 -9.82 34.22 -6.54
CA LEU A 630 -8.45 34.51 -7.01
C LEU A 630 -7.93 33.48 -8.02
N GLY A 631 -8.66 32.39 -8.24
CA GLY A 631 -8.26 31.26 -9.09
C GLY A 631 -7.66 30.10 -8.28
N GLU A 632 -7.67 28.90 -8.88
CA GLU A 632 -7.17 27.68 -8.23
C GLU A 632 -5.64 27.78 -7.97
N PRO A 633 -5.18 27.65 -6.71
CA PRO A 633 -3.76 27.71 -6.37
C PRO A 633 -2.94 26.58 -7.00
N THR A 634 -1.71 26.87 -7.40
CA THR A 634 -0.70 25.88 -7.81
C THR A 634 0.30 25.62 -6.69
N LEU A 635 1.04 24.52 -6.79
CA LEU A 635 2.13 24.23 -5.86
C LEU A 635 3.35 25.11 -6.12
N SER A 636 4.10 25.41 -5.06
CA SER A 636 5.36 26.16 -5.13
C SER A 636 6.56 25.31 -4.71
N ALA A 637 7.73 25.66 -5.24
CA ALA A 637 9.03 25.18 -4.75
C ALA A 637 9.48 25.88 -3.45
N GLY A 638 8.76 26.92 -3.02
CA GLY A 638 9.07 27.80 -1.89
C GLY A 638 8.18 27.57 -0.66
N LEU A 639 8.58 28.10 0.51
CA LEU A 639 7.59 28.53 1.51
C LEU A 639 7.23 29.98 1.16
N ILE A 640 6.00 30.19 0.72
CA ILE A 640 5.49 31.49 0.29
C ILE A 640 4.27 31.79 1.15
N PHE A 641 4.36 32.85 1.96
CA PHE A 641 3.26 33.35 2.75
C PHE A 641 2.95 34.80 2.39
N GLU A 642 1.67 35.05 2.14
CA GLU A 642 1.08 36.36 1.99
C GLU A 642 -0.18 36.43 2.87
N ASP A 643 -0.28 37.48 3.69
CA ASP A 643 -1.46 37.71 4.53
C ASP A 643 -2.55 38.45 3.74
N ILE A 644 -3.35 37.67 3.02
CA ILE A 644 -4.52 38.18 2.29
C ILE A 644 -5.79 38.27 3.16
N TRP A 645 -5.75 37.70 4.37
CA TRP A 645 -6.93 37.50 5.23
C TRP A 645 -7.10 38.60 6.27
N THR A 646 -6.04 39.25 6.74
CA THR A 646 -6.18 40.38 7.66
C THR A 646 -6.81 41.58 6.95
N ASP A 647 -7.87 42.15 7.54
CA ASP A 647 -8.42 43.43 7.07
C ASP A 647 -7.45 44.59 7.44
N PRO A 648 -6.83 45.27 6.45
CA PRO A 648 -5.91 46.37 6.72
C PRO A 648 -6.57 47.58 7.42
N ALA A 649 -7.90 47.66 7.43
CA ALA A 649 -8.64 48.66 8.21
C ALA A 649 -8.71 48.33 9.71
N LEU A 650 -8.54 47.06 10.10
CA LEU A 650 -8.59 46.59 11.49
C LEU A 650 -7.19 46.42 12.10
N ARG A 651 -6.24 45.86 11.34
CA ARG A 651 -4.84 45.66 11.76
C ARG A 651 -3.92 45.64 10.54
N GLN A 652 -2.66 46.01 10.72
CA GLN A 652 -1.64 45.79 9.70
C GLN A 652 -1.53 44.28 9.39
N PRO A 653 -1.62 43.87 8.10
CA PRO A 653 -1.37 42.50 7.68
C PRO A 653 0.01 42.02 8.12
N ASP A 654 0.11 40.74 8.44
CA ASP A 654 1.39 40.13 8.83
C ASP A 654 2.40 40.21 7.68
N PRO A 655 3.71 40.35 7.97
CA PRO A 655 4.73 40.42 6.94
C PRO A 655 4.71 39.20 6.02
N ALA A 656 4.87 39.43 4.73
CA ALA A 656 5.08 38.36 3.77
C ALA A 656 6.38 37.62 4.09
N GLU A 657 6.38 36.30 3.93
CA GLU A 657 7.55 35.45 4.13
C GLU A 657 7.86 34.72 2.82
N LEU A 658 9.11 34.82 2.37
CA LEU A 658 9.63 34.12 1.20
C LEU A 658 10.88 33.37 1.64
N ASN A 659 10.81 32.04 1.63
CA ASN A 659 11.97 31.18 1.81
C ASN A 659 12.04 30.27 0.59
N GLN A 660 12.87 30.62 -0.40
CA GLN A 660 12.91 29.99 -1.70
C GLN A 660 14.23 29.23 -1.93
N PHE A 661 14.19 28.18 -2.75
CA PHE A 661 15.42 27.47 -3.12
C PHE A 661 16.32 28.28 -4.06
N THR A 662 15.80 29.35 -4.67
CA THR A 662 16.60 30.32 -5.43
C THR A 662 17.54 31.14 -4.55
N ASP A 663 17.32 31.16 -3.23
CA ASP A 663 18.17 31.86 -2.26
C ASP A 663 19.37 30.99 -1.83
N LEU A 664 19.46 29.74 -2.31
CA LEU A 664 20.61 28.87 -2.06
C LEU A 664 21.84 29.40 -2.80
N GLU A 665 22.95 29.45 -2.07
CA GLU A 665 24.26 29.80 -2.66
C GLU A 665 25.06 28.54 -3.08
N THR A 666 24.52 27.35 -2.83
CA THR A 666 24.95 26.05 -3.35
C THR A 666 24.00 25.59 -4.47
N ASN A 667 24.21 24.40 -5.03
CA ASN A 667 23.30 23.85 -6.03
C ASN A 667 21.86 23.79 -5.51
N ALA A 668 20.94 24.33 -6.29
CA ALA A 668 19.51 24.22 -6.03
C ALA A 668 18.98 22.82 -6.41
N PRO A 669 17.86 22.36 -5.81
CA PRO A 669 17.21 21.12 -6.21
C PRO A 669 16.92 21.07 -7.71
N ILE A 670 17.10 19.89 -8.30
CA ILE A 670 16.81 19.67 -9.72
C ILE A 670 15.29 19.79 -9.97
N GLY A 671 14.91 20.50 -11.03
CA GLY A 671 13.51 20.75 -11.41
C GLY A 671 12.92 22.07 -10.89
N LEU A 672 13.73 22.92 -10.24
CA LEU A 672 13.29 24.20 -9.68
C LEU A 672 12.69 25.15 -10.73
N ASP A 673 13.27 25.18 -11.92
CA ASP A 673 12.83 25.97 -13.08
C ASP A 673 11.39 25.65 -13.53
N CYS A 674 10.93 24.41 -13.30
CA CYS A 674 9.55 24.02 -13.61
C CYS A 674 8.51 24.84 -12.82
N PHE A 675 8.88 25.36 -11.65
CA PHE A 675 7.95 26.11 -10.78
C PHE A 675 7.81 27.59 -11.17
N ASP A 676 8.58 28.10 -12.14
CA ASP A 676 8.35 29.42 -12.75
C ASP A 676 7.01 29.45 -13.52
N SER A 677 6.56 28.29 -13.99
CA SER A 677 5.26 28.08 -14.63
C SER A 677 4.81 26.65 -14.35
N TRP A 678 4.23 26.46 -13.16
CA TRP A 678 3.87 25.13 -12.65
C TRP A 678 3.04 24.32 -13.66
N GLN A 679 3.40 23.05 -13.78
CA GLN A 679 2.71 22.01 -14.56
C GLN A 679 2.57 20.77 -13.68
N ALA A 680 1.62 19.89 -14.00
CA ALA A 680 1.44 18.61 -13.29
C ALA A 680 2.75 17.79 -13.25
N ALA A 681 3.56 17.86 -14.29
CA ALA A 681 4.85 17.18 -14.34
C ALA A 681 5.94 17.83 -13.48
N CYS A 682 5.72 18.91 -12.73
CA CYS A 682 6.78 19.52 -11.91
C CYS A 682 7.12 18.70 -10.66
N ARG A 683 8.43 18.58 -10.38
CA ARG A 683 8.97 17.89 -9.20
C ARG A 683 10.34 18.45 -8.85
N LEU A 684 10.71 18.33 -7.57
CA LEU A 684 12.03 18.65 -7.07
C LEU A 684 12.74 17.38 -6.58
N ARG A 685 13.99 17.23 -7.00
CA ARG A 685 14.88 16.15 -6.57
C ARG A 685 15.97 16.71 -5.66
N ILE A 686 16.16 16.08 -4.50
CA ILE A 686 17.14 16.51 -3.48
C ILE A 686 18.06 15.34 -3.12
N ASP A 687 19.01 15.05 -4.00
CA ASP A 687 20.04 14.03 -3.76
C ASP A 687 21.10 14.52 -2.76
N TYR A 688 21.52 13.66 -1.83
CA TYR A 688 22.50 14.01 -0.80
C TYR A 688 23.83 14.51 -1.40
N PRO A 689 24.47 13.79 -2.36
CA PRO A 689 25.76 14.19 -2.88
C PRO A 689 25.72 15.54 -3.60
N SER A 690 24.63 15.83 -4.32
CA SER A 690 24.54 17.00 -5.19
C SER A 690 24.04 18.26 -4.48
N HIS A 691 23.26 18.11 -3.41
CA HIS A 691 22.54 19.24 -2.79
C HIS A 691 22.84 19.42 -1.30
N ILE A 692 23.10 18.33 -0.55
CA ILE A 692 23.32 18.40 0.90
C ILE A 692 24.82 18.47 1.23
N GLN A 693 25.64 17.58 0.67
CA GLN A 693 27.09 17.59 0.89
C GLN A 693 27.74 18.97 0.62
N PRO A 694 27.39 19.69 -0.47
CA PRO A 694 27.97 21.01 -0.75
C PRO A 694 27.71 22.06 0.33
N LEU A 695 26.66 21.90 1.15
CA LEU A 695 26.40 22.78 2.28
C LEU A 695 27.57 22.76 3.26
N TRP A 696 28.16 21.59 3.51
CA TRP A 696 29.24 21.42 4.49
C TRP A 696 30.58 21.99 4.00
N GLN A 697 30.79 21.97 2.68
CA GLN A 697 32.05 22.36 2.04
C GLN A 697 32.08 23.83 1.62
N ARG A 698 30.93 24.51 1.60
CA ARG A 698 30.84 25.92 1.22
C ARG A 698 31.75 26.79 2.09
N ASP A 699 32.59 27.60 1.42
CA ASP A 699 33.45 28.60 2.05
C ASP A 699 32.60 29.65 2.75
N ARG A 700 32.78 29.75 4.08
CA ARG A 700 32.09 30.74 4.93
C ARG A 700 33.08 31.60 5.71
N ARG A 701 34.27 31.80 5.15
CA ARG A 701 35.27 32.71 5.71
C ARG A 701 34.80 34.16 5.60
N GLN A 702 34.87 34.87 6.71
CA GLN A 702 34.56 36.28 6.83
C GLN A 702 35.86 37.06 6.94
N PHE A 703 36.09 38.00 6.02
CA PHE A 703 37.27 38.85 6.00
C PHE A 703 36.90 40.28 6.39
N ASP A 704 37.82 40.97 7.08
CA ASP A 704 37.68 42.39 7.36
C ASP A 704 37.67 43.17 6.04
N PRO A 705 36.66 44.03 5.79
CA PRO A 705 36.52 44.69 4.49
C PRO A 705 37.61 45.74 4.20
N VAL A 706 38.40 46.13 5.20
CA VAL A 706 39.47 47.13 5.09
C VAL A 706 40.85 46.47 5.07
N THR A 707 41.12 45.55 6.00
CA THR A 707 42.44 44.90 6.11
C THR A 707 42.57 43.64 5.27
N ASN A 708 41.45 43.07 4.81
CA ASN A 708 41.37 41.77 4.13
C ASN A 708 41.95 40.61 4.96
N GLU A 709 41.99 40.77 6.30
CA GLU A 709 42.39 39.72 7.23
C GLU A 709 41.19 38.82 7.55
N LEU A 710 41.44 37.53 7.76
CA LEU A 710 40.41 36.58 8.15
C LEU A 710 39.94 36.88 9.57
N VAL A 711 38.66 37.24 9.72
CA VAL A 711 38.02 37.53 11.01
C VAL A 711 37.48 36.26 11.64
N ARG A 712 36.84 35.40 10.82
CA ARG A 712 36.21 34.16 11.28
C ARG A 712 36.09 33.17 10.12
N ASP A 713 36.28 31.89 10.41
CA ASP A 713 35.99 30.80 9.47
C ASP A 713 34.81 29.98 10.00
N ASN A 714 33.68 30.03 9.30
CA ASN A 714 32.47 29.28 9.64
C ASN A 714 32.27 28.08 8.69
N THR A 715 33.27 27.72 7.89
CA THR A 715 33.20 26.59 6.98
C THR A 715 33.05 25.30 7.79
N CYS A 716 32.00 24.50 7.59
CA CYS A 716 31.72 23.36 8.48
C CYS A 716 32.89 22.38 8.56
N VAL A 717 33.48 22.03 7.42
CA VAL A 717 34.63 21.12 7.34
C VAL A 717 35.93 21.69 7.92
N SER A 718 36.01 22.97 8.29
CA SER A 718 37.20 23.49 8.99
C SER A 718 37.29 22.99 10.44
N CYS A 719 36.17 22.57 11.03
CA CYS A 719 36.09 21.97 12.36
C CYS A 719 35.62 20.52 12.34
N HIS A 720 34.78 20.15 11.37
CA HIS A 720 34.18 18.82 11.21
C HIS A 720 34.90 17.98 10.15
N SER A 721 36.22 17.85 10.30
CA SER A 721 37.09 17.06 9.42
C SER A 721 38.02 16.18 10.23
N ARG A 722 38.33 14.99 9.70
CA ARG A 722 39.32 14.07 10.27
C ARG A 722 40.77 14.50 10.02
N THR A 723 40.96 15.57 9.24
CA THR A 723 42.26 16.18 8.96
C THR A 723 42.24 17.69 9.21
N ASP A 724 43.33 18.19 9.79
CA ASP A 724 43.55 19.63 9.97
C ASP A 724 44.02 20.30 8.65
N ALA A 725 44.16 21.63 8.67
CA ALA A 725 44.60 22.41 7.51
C ALA A 725 46.04 22.06 7.02
N ALA A 726 46.86 21.40 7.84
CA ALA A 726 48.19 20.92 7.50
C ALA A 726 48.18 19.45 7.02
N GLY A 727 47.02 18.80 6.97
CA GLY A 727 46.84 17.41 6.56
C GLY A 727 47.13 16.37 7.66
N ASN A 728 47.29 16.79 8.91
CA ASN A 728 47.48 15.86 10.03
C ASN A 728 46.12 15.33 10.50
N ALA A 729 46.09 14.09 10.97
CA ALA A 729 44.89 13.52 11.57
C ALA A 729 44.48 14.31 12.83
N THR A 730 43.19 14.63 12.93
CA THR A 730 42.58 15.29 14.09
C THR A 730 41.22 14.68 14.35
N VAL A 731 40.80 14.65 15.62
CA VAL A 731 39.44 14.24 15.97
C VAL A 731 38.48 15.34 15.48
N PRO A 732 37.47 15.02 14.65
CA PRO A 732 36.45 15.98 14.25
C PRO A 732 35.77 16.60 15.47
N ALA A 733 35.45 17.89 15.41
CA ALA A 733 34.78 18.58 16.51
C ALA A 733 33.50 17.83 16.90
N VAL A 734 33.31 17.62 18.21
CA VAL A 734 32.18 16.88 18.80
C VAL A 734 31.92 15.49 18.19
N GLN A 735 32.96 14.83 17.65
CA GLN A 735 32.87 13.50 17.03
C GLN A 735 31.87 13.49 15.86
N LEU A 736 31.89 14.54 15.04
CA LEU A 736 31.04 14.64 13.85
C LEU A 736 31.91 15.00 12.65
N GLU A 737 32.05 14.08 11.71
CA GLU A 737 32.72 14.34 10.44
C GLU A 737 31.71 14.75 9.37
N LEU A 738 31.98 15.85 8.64
CA LEU A 738 31.10 16.37 7.58
C LEU A 738 31.78 16.40 6.20
N THR A 739 32.86 15.64 6.02
CA THR A 739 33.60 15.58 4.76
C THR A 739 32.87 14.73 3.70
N ASP A 740 33.30 14.88 2.44
CA ASP A 740 32.86 14.09 1.29
C ASP A 740 33.71 12.82 1.09
N GLN A 741 34.53 12.46 2.07
CA GLN A 741 35.32 11.23 2.01
C GLN A 741 34.40 10.01 2.10
N ALA A 742 34.86 8.87 1.62
CA ALA A 742 34.13 7.61 1.79
C ALA A 742 33.89 7.31 3.28
N SER A 743 32.67 6.87 3.62
CA SER A 743 32.37 6.35 4.96
C SER A 743 33.05 4.99 5.15
N ASP A 744 33.49 4.74 6.37
CA ASP A 744 33.95 3.44 6.87
C ASP A 744 32.80 2.43 7.11
N ILE A 745 31.57 2.92 7.29
CA ILE A 745 30.35 2.09 7.41
C ILE A 745 29.84 1.64 6.03
N GLN A 746 29.88 2.54 5.03
CA GLN A 746 29.50 2.23 3.65
C GLN A 746 30.29 3.10 2.66
N ALA A 747 31.24 2.50 1.94
CA ALA A 747 32.23 3.23 1.16
C ALA A 747 31.64 4.01 -0.03
N GLU A 748 30.51 3.59 -0.57
CA GLU A 748 29.78 4.27 -1.66
C GLU A 748 28.99 5.49 -1.18
N GLN A 749 28.95 5.72 0.13
CA GLN A 749 28.33 6.89 0.76
C GLN A 749 29.38 7.79 1.40
N PHE A 750 29.11 9.10 1.41
CA PHE A 750 29.98 10.05 2.11
C PHE A 750 29.95 9.84 3.62
N ALA A 751 31.09 10.07 4.28
CA ALA A 751 31.25 10.03 5.72
C ALA A 751 30.19 10.89 6.41
N SER A 752 30.04 12.14 5.96
CA SER A 752 29.02 13.08 6.44
C SER A 752 27.59 12.51 6.45
N TYR A 753 27.21 11.74 5.44
CA TYR A 753 25.87 11.17 5.33
C TYR A 753 25.63 10.16 6.45
N ARG A 754 26.61 9.29 6.67
CA ARG A 754 26.55 8.24 7.68
C ARG A 754 26.66 8.83 9.09
N GLU A 755 27.55 9.77 9.30
CA GLU A 755 27.77 10.51 10.54
C GLU A 755 26.51 11.28 11.01
N LEU A 756 25.77 11.86 10.07
CA LEU A 756 24.54 12.58 10.39
C LEU A 756 23.40 11.63 10.79
N LEU A 757 23.31 10.45 10.17
CA LEU A 757 22.11 9.60 10.19
C LEU A 757 22.27 8.23 10.85
N SER A 758 23.50 7.82 11.17
CA SER A 758 23.84 6.54 11.81
C SER A 758 24.53 6.81 13.14
N ASN A 759 24.51 5.81 14.04
CA ASN A 759 25.40 5.85 15.19
C ASN A 759 26.82 5.55 14.74
N ASP A 760 27.78 6.12 15.48
CA ASP A 760 29.20 5.90 15.28
C ASP A 760 29.92 5.70 16.63
N ASN A 761 31.24 5.53 16.62
CA ASN A 761 32.08 5.40 17.80
C ASN A 761 32.87 6.69 18.06
N GLU A 762 33.03 7.04 19.34
CA GLU A 762 33.91 8.14 19.74
C GLU A 762 35.34 7.81 19.34
N GLN A 763 36.04 8.75 18.67
CA GLN A 763 37.42 8.57 18.25
C GLN A 763 38.40 9.35 19.13
N GLU A 764 39.62 8.82 19.25
CA GLU A 764 40.75 9.49 19.86
C GLU A 764 42.02 9.37 19.01
N LEU A 765 42.95 10.29 19.21
CA LEU A 765 44.21 10.33 18.45
C LEU A 765 45.31 9.59 19.22
N ILE A 766 45.70 8.40 18.74
CA ILE A 766 46.80 7.61 19.31
C ILE A 766 47.92 7.49 18.27
N GLY A 767 49.10 8.02 18.60
CA GLY A 767 50.26 7.94 17.71
C GLY A 767 50.07 8.63 16.35
N GLY A 768 49.18 9.63 16.26
CA GLY A 768 48.86 10.33 15.02
C GLY A 768 47.85 9.62 14.11
N VAL A 769 47.19 8.57 14.59
CA VAL A 769 46.13 7.84 13.88
C VAL A 769 44.85 7.93 14.70
N LEU A 770 43.72 8.14 14.03
CA LEU A 770 42.39 8.08 14.64
C LEU A 770 42.02 6.62 14.88
N VAL A 771 41.64 6.32 16.10
CA VAL A 771 41.15 5.00 16.51
C VAL A 771 39.93 5.16 17.39
N ASP A 772 39.06 4.16 17.38
CA ASP A 772 37.91 4.11 18.28
C ASP A 772 38.37 4.12 19.74
N ARG A 773 37.81 5.04 20.51
CA ARG A 773 38.04 5.15 21.95
C ARG A 773 37.37 3.97 22.64
N LEU A 774 38.18 3.22 23.37
CA LEU A 774 37.72 2.06 24.12
C LEU A 774 37.62 2.40 25.62
N VAL A 775 36.50 2.04 26.23
CA VAL A 775 36.28 2.11 27.69
C VAL A 775 36.00 0.74 28.26
N GLN A 776 36.29 0.55 29.54
CA GLN A 776 35.95 -0.70 30.20
C GLN A 776 34.43 -0.86 30.30
N ALA A 777 33.90 -1.99 29.82
CA ALA A 777 32.49 -2.34 29.93
C ALA A 777 32.07 -2.42 31.40
N VAL A 778 30.82 -2.05 31.69
CA VAL A 778 30.21 -2.17 33.02
C VAL A 778 28.96 -3.04 32.98
N ASP A 779 28.71 -3.76 34.06
CA ASP A 779 27.47 -4.54 34.23
C ASP A 779 26.27 -3.62 34.54
N ALA A 780 25.08 -4.21 34.70
CA ALA A 780 23.85 -3.47 35.02
C ALA A 780 23.90 -2.68 36.34
N ASN A 781 24.86 -2.97 37.22
CA ASN A 781 25.08 -2.27 38.48
C ASN A 781 26.22 -1.25 38.39
N GLY A 782 26.82 -1.06 37.21
CA GLY A 782 27.95 -0.17 36.98
C GLY A 782 29.31 -0.76 37.40
N ASN A 783 29.40 -2.06 37.68
CA ASN A 783 30.69 -2.68 38.03
C ASN A 783 31.51 -3.01 36.78
N PRO A 784 32.84 -2.82 36.81
CA PRO A 784 33.69 -3.16 35.67
C PRO A 784 33.64 -4.65 35.31
N VAL A 785 33.55 -4.94 34.02
CA VAL A 785 33.50 -6.30 33.46
C VAL A 785 34.92 -6.72 33.04
N PHE A 786 35.23 -7.99 33.31
CA PHE A 786 36.51 -8.63 33.02
C PHE A 786 36.27 -9.93 32.26
N LEU A 787 37.24 -10.33 31.44
CA LEU A 787 37.19 -11.59 30.70
C LEU A 787 37.12 -12.77 31.67
N ARG A 788 36.28 -13.74 31.34
CA ARG A 788 36.10 -14.99 32.08
C ARG A 788 36.28 -16.19 31.17
N ASP A 789 36.77 -17.28 31.72
CA ASP A 789 36.85 -18.56 31.02
C ASP A 789 35.50 -19.30 31.01
N ALA A 790 35.49 -20.52 30.47
CA ALA A 790 34.29 -21.35 30.35
C ALA A 790 33.71 -21.79 31.71
N ASP A 791 34.52 -21.80 32.78
CA ASP A 791 34.13 -22.16 34.13
C ASP A 791 33.71 -20.92 34.97
N GLY A 792 33.82 -19.72 34.38
CA GLY A 792 33.45 -18.44 34.98
C GLY A 792 34.54 -17.79 35.82
N GLU A 793 35.77 -18.32 35.81
CA GLU A 793 36.93 -17.74 36.50
C GLU A 793 37.54 -16.58 35.69
N LEU A 794 38.20 -15.64 36.36
CA LEU A 794 38.79 -14.47 35.69
C LEU A 794 40.03 -14.87 34.88
N ILE A 795 40.10 -14.41 33.63
CA ILE A 795 41.32 -14.50 32.83
C ILE A 795 42.25 -13.36 33.26
N LEU A 796 43.49 -13.72 33.62
CA LEU A 796 44.49 -12.79 34.12
C LEU A 796 45.57 -12.53 33.05
N ASP A 797 46.14 -11.34 33.04
CA ASP A 797 47.27 -10.97 32.19
C ASP A 797 48.62 -11.52 32.72
N GLU A 798 49.72 -11.17 32.05
CA GLU A 798 51.09 -11.62 32.42
C GLU A 798 51.55 -11.12 33.80
N ASN A 799 50.88 -10.12 34.38
CA ASN A 799 51.15 -9.59 35.71
C ASN A 799 50.22 -10.17 36.78
N GLY A 800 49.24 -10.99 36.39
CA GLY A 800 48.24 -11.58 37.27
C GLY A 800 47.03 -10.68 37.52
N ASP A 801 46.84 -9.63 36.73
CA ASP A 801 45.70 -8.71 36.85
C ASP A 801 44.55 -9.16 35.93
N PRO A 802 43.27 -9.07 36.35
CA PRO A 802 42.13 -9.42 35.50
C PRO A 802 42.06 -8.56 34.23
N ILE A 803 41.86 -9.21 33.07
CA ILE A 803 41.83 -8.51 31.77
C ILE A 803 40.46 -7.83 31.59
N PRO A 804 40.40 -6.49 31.41
CA PRO A 804 39.14 -5.77 31.25
C PRO A 804 38.47 -6.10 29.90
N VAL A 805 37.14 -6.19 29.89
CA VAL A 805 36.37 -6.19 28.64
C VAL A 805 36.27 -4.75 28.17
N MET A 806 36.80 -4.46 26.98
CA MET A 806 36.78 -3.14 26.38
C MET A 806 35.66 -3.04 25.34
N VAL A 807 34.93 -1.92 25.34
CA VAL A 807 33.85 -1.61 24.40
C VAL A 807 34.02 -0.20 23.84
N THR A 808 33.49 0.05 22.65
CA THR A 808 33.48 1.39 22.05
C THR A 808 32.50 2.30 22.77
N VAL A 809 32.75 3.61 22.72
CA VAL A 809 31.82 4.62 23.22
C VAL A 809 30.92 5.08 22.08
N ASN A 810 29.63 4.78 22.16
CA ASN A 810 28.68 5.14 21.11
C ASN A 810 28.44 6.66 21.03
N VAL A 811 28.65 7.23 19.85
CA VAL A 811 28.20 8.57 19.44
C VAL A 811 26.88 8.40 18.69
N PRO A 812 25.74 8.87 19.22
CA PRO A 812 24.47 8.75 18.52
C PRO A 812 24.43 9.66 17.28
N ALA A 813 23.58 9.34 16.31
CA ALA A 813 23.34 10.22 15.16
C ALA A 813 22.86 11.63 15.59
N SER A 814 23.13 12.64 14.77
CA SER A 814 22.70 14.03 15.05
C SER A 814 21.37 14.40 14.38
N MET A 815 20.99 13.67 13.33
CA MET A 815 19.75 13.80 12.58
C MET A 815 18.98 12.48 12.53
N ARG A 816 17.72 12.54 12.10
CA ARG A 816 16.83 11.38 11.92
C ARG A 816 16.15 11.41 10.57
N ALA A 817 16.35 10.34 9.80
CA ALA A 817 15.60 10.11 8.57
C ALA A 817 14.09 10.07 8.83
N GLY A 818 13.31 10.77 8.01
CA GLY A 818 11.86 10.89 8.14
C GLY A 818 11.37 11.91 9.17
N GLY A 819 12.25 12.75 9.74
CA GLY A 819 11.81 13.75 10.73
C GLY A 819 12.83 14.85 11.04
N ALA A 820 12.67 16.01 10.41
CA ALA A 820 13.42 17.22 10.71
C ALA A 820 13.20 17.69 12.14
N ARG A 821 11.95 17.67 12.62
CA ARG A 821 11.61 18.00 14.02
C ARG A 821 12.23 17.05 15.04
N ALA A 822 12.45 15.79 14.66
CA ALA A 822 13.10 14.81 15.52
C ALA A 822 14.64 14.97 15.54
N SER A 823 15.19 15.87 14.72
CA SER A 823 16.61 16.18 14.57
C SER A 823 17.04 17.41 15.38
N GLN A 824 16.43 17.63 16.57
CA GLN A 824 16.67 18.84 17.35
C GLN A 824 18.12 19.01 17.79
N ARG A 825 18.86 17.92 18.04
CA ARG A 825 20.29 17.99 18.40
C ARG A 825 21.10 18.78 17.37
N PHE A 826 20.78 18.61 16.09
CA PHE A 826 21.35 19.38 14.99
C PHE A 826 20.74 20.78 14.90
N PHE A 827 19.42 20.90 14.71
CA PHE A 827 18.78 22.19 14.42
C PHE A 827 18.92 23.23 15.54
N GLN A 828 19.01 22.80 16.80
CA GLN A 828 19.20 23.73 17.93
C GLN A 828 20.54 24.48 17.85
N GLN A 829 21.57 23.94 17.18
CA GLN A 829 22.85 24.63 17.02
C GLN A 829 22.73 25.90 16.17
N PHE A 830 21.72 25.99 15.29
CA PHE A 830 21.49 27.15 14.42
C PHE A 830 20.42 28.11 14.97
N SER A 831 19.83 27.78 16.13
CA SER A 831 18.85 28.64 16.82
C SER A 831 19.53 29.83 17.52
N GLN A 832 18.74 30.77 18.06
CA GLN A 832 19.25 32.01 18.67
C GLN A 832 20.30 31.80 19.78
N ASP A 833 20.19 30.73 20.55
CA ASP A 833 21.14 30.38 21.62
C ASP A 833 22.16 29.30 21.18
N GLY A 834 22.14 28.94 19.90
CA GLY A 834 22.96 27.89 19.32
C GLY A 834 24.39 28.35 19.00
N SER A 835 25.33 27.42 19.06
CA SER A 835 26.75 27.67 18.79
C SER A 835 27.05 28.08 17.33
N HIS A 836 26.13 27.78 16.41
CA HIS A 836 26.22 27.99 14.96
C HIS A 836 25.18 29.00 14.44
N LEU A 837 24.65 29.89 15.29
CA LEU A 837 23.69 30.91 14.88
C LEU A 837 24.19 31.67 13.63
N GLY A 838 23.38 31.64 12.57
CA GLY A 838 23.66 32.35 11.30
C GLY A 838 24.70 31.68 10.39
N TYR A 839 25.14 30.46 10.69
CA TYR A 839 26.09 29.72 9.83
C TYR A 839 25.40 29.13 8.59
N LEU A 840 24.14 28.71 8.75
CA LEU A 840 23.26 28.31 7.66
C LEU A 840 22.14 29.33 7.49
N SER A 841 21.84 29.66 6.24
CA SER A 841 20.71 30.48 5.84
C SER A 841 19.37 29.75 6.05
N ALA A 842 18.28 30.50 6.00
CA ALA A 842 16.93 29.93 6.09
C ALA A 842 16.62 28.95 4.94
N ALA A 843 17.17 29.19 3.74
CA ALA A 843 17.01 28.30 2.59
C ALA A 843 17.78 26.98 2.76
N GLU A 844 19.00 27.02 3.31
CA GLU A 844 19.80 25.82 3.60
C GLU A 844 19.15 24.97 4.71
N LEU A 845 18.68 25.60 5.81
CA LEU A 845 17.98 24.89 6.89
C LEU A 845 16.67 24.25 6.40
N ARG A 846 15.98 24.91 5.48
CA ARG A 846 14.78 24.39 4.84
C ARG A 846 15.09 23.20 3.92
N LEU A 847 16.14 23.30 3.10
CA LEU A 847 16.59 22.20 2.24
C LEU A 847 16.85 20.93 3.07
N LEU A 848 17.55 21.08 4.19
CA LEU A 848 17.78 20.00 5.15
C LEU A 848 16.47 19.46 5.75
N SER A 849 15.55 20.34 6.11
CA SER A 849 14.26 19.94 6.69
C SER A 849 13.44 19.08 5.71
N HIS A 850 13.29 19.53 4.46
CA HIS A 850 12.56 18.76 3.45
C HIS A 850 13.25 17.44 3.11
N TRP A 851 14.58 17.44 2.97
CA TRP A 851 15.34 16.22 2.72
C TRP A 851 15.14 15.20 3.86
N LEU A 852 15.24 15.63 5.12
CA LEU A 852 14.99 14.77 6.28
C LEU A 852 13.56 14.26 6.32
N ASP A 853 12.56 15.13 6.15
CA ASP A 853 11.14 14.77 6.21
C ASP A 853 10.71 13.81 5.08
N MET A 854 11.40 13.83 3.94
CA MET A 854 11.19 12.89 2.83
C MET A 854 11.83 11.51 3.05
N GLY A 855 12.69 11.37 4.08
CA GLY A 855 13.35 10.11 4.41
C GLY A 855 14.86 10.15 4.39
N ALA A 856 15.47 11.32 4.19
CA ALA A 856 16.92 11.51 4.11
C ALA A 856 17.58 10.56 3.10
N GLN A 857 16.95 10.39 1.92
CA GLN A 857 17.42 9.49 0.88
C GLN A 857 18.80 9.93 0.36
N TYR A 858 19.61 8.96 -0.06
CA TYR A 858 20.91 9.27 -0.68
C TYR A 858 20.70 9.79 -2.11
N TYR A 859 19.87 9.09 -2.90
CA TYR A 859 19.32 9.55 -4.16
C TYR A 859 17.81 9.45 -4.18
N ASN A 860 17.16 10.41 -4.82
CA ASN A 860 15.71 10.47 -4.94
C ASN A 860 15.19 9.88 -6.26
N SER A 861 16.07 9.45 -7.15
CA SER A 861 15.73 8.87 -8.45
C SER A 861 16.69 7.74 -8.83
N PRO A 862 16.21 6.64 -9.42
CA PRO A 862 17.05 5.51 -9.82
C PRO A 862 18.02 5.88 -10.95
N PHE A 863 17.67 6.89 -11.76
CA PHE A 863 18.52 7.43 -12.83
C PHE A 863 19.46 8.55 -12.38
N ALA A 864 19.49 8.88 -11.08
CA ALA A 864 20.49 9.79 -10.52
C ALA A 864 21.76 9.06 -10.05
N VAL A 865 21.64 7.75 -9.78
CA VAL A 865 22.77 6.88 -9.48
C VAL A 865 23.62 6.75 -10.74
N GLU A 866 24.95 6.78 -10.64
CA GLU A 866 25.82 6.49 -11.78
C GLU A 866 25.76 5.00 -12.14
N PRO A 867 25.79 4.60 -13.43
CA PRO A 867 26.00 3.21 -13.80
C PRO A 867 27.43 2.78 -13.45
N ASP A 868 27.58 1.55 -12.97
CA ASP A 868 28.88 0.90 -12.78
C ASP A 868 29.62 0.66 -14.12
#